data_AF-A0A661EAS5-F1
#
_entry.id   AF-A0A661EAS5-F1
#
_cell.length_a   1.000
_cell.length_b   1.000
_cell.length_c   1.000
_cell.angle_alpha   90.00
_cell.angle_beta   90.00
_cell.angle_gamma   90.00
#
_symmetry.space_group_name_H-M   'P 1'
#
loop_
_entity.id
_entity.type
_entity.pdbx_description
1 polymer ?
#
loop_
_entity_poly.entity_id
_entity_poly.type
_entity_poly.pdbx_seq_one_letter_code
_entity_poly.pdbx_strand_id
1 'polypeptide(L)'
;ERSLNIDFLLGYLKHLLPKRPDLKVIITSATIDTKRFSKHFNNAPVIEVTGRTYPVEIRYRPPAGEDEDQRDYDMIRGIIEAVDELCREGQGDVLIFLSGERDIRDVSEALRKHHPPQTEVLPLFARQSAAEQNRVFKTGGHRRIILATNVAETSLTVPGIRYVVDPGFARISRYSVRNKVQRLPIEKISQSSANQRSGRCGRVAAGIAIRLYDEDDYKNRPDFTDPEVLRTNLGSVILQMSSLKLGDPAKFPFINPPPQKMINDGFRLLEELNAVDKHRHLTDTGRQLAKLPIDPRIARMVLGAQKLNCLTEVLIIASALSIQDPRERPMDKEQAADEAHSKYKDERSDFLAFLKLWDLYHDKKKHLSQNKLRKFCRENFLSFLRLREWHDIHQQLHVQVTQMGLKPNKIPAEYQEIHQALLSGLLSNIAIKTDKKEYTGTRNLKLHIFPGSGLHKKGPKWLMAAELVETGRLYARIVAKIEPEWIEPVAGDLIRRQYSDPHWEKKPAQVTAFEQVSLYGLPIVARRRVHFGPIDPALSHEIFIRDALVQGDWFCRAPFFKHNLDLIQSVELLEQKSRRRDVLVDDEVLFEFYKQHIPEHIVNGAGFERWRKKIEQDQAKLLFLNRDDLMQHQAEHITATTFPDQMLVNRVPLSLEYHFEPGKSHDGVTQTIPLSLLNQTDPERYEWLVPGLLRDKIIFLIKSLPKSRRRHFIPVPKYADDCLKTLSPDSGGLLPALSQQLRKLTGIEIMLSEWNVTGLPPYLQMNFRLIDDDGKLLDESRVLNQLKQDWAKDAAASFRQIPDSDFEQQGITAWTFDVLPEQITLEQNGLEIFAYPALVDKGDHVDLTLMDRQSQARTYTDKGLRRLFMLSQGDSVKYLLKHLPNIQQMCLHYANVPPSPYDDEVSENNQTPCEQLKTDLIHVAFDRCFLLGQEKIHSKQDFELRLESRRSELINIASDLAKQVTQPLAEYHAIAKRLSGKMPITAINAIKDIREQLSHLLYQGFVHHTPDDALKRLPMYFQAIGQRLDKLNSDPARDRQWMNEITPHWQRYLSNTNKQVSAEFEQYRWMLEEFRISLFAQGIKTTQPISAKRLEKQWQQC
;
A
#
# COMPACT_ATOMS: atom_id res chain seq x y z
N GLU A 1 27.53 13.15 -54.97
CA GLU A 1 27.28 13.01 -53.52
C GLU A 1 25.81 13.16 -53.12
N ARG A 2 24.97 13.90 -53.87
CA ARG A 2 23.51 14.04 -53.58
C ARG A 2 23.24 14.44 -52.12
N SER A 3 23.98 15.44 -51.64
CA SER A 3 23.75 16.03 -50.33
C SER A 3 22.45 16.84 -50.34
N LEU A 4 21.90 17.05 -49.14
CA LEU A 4 20.64 17.77 -48.98
C LEU A 4 20.70 19.20 -49.56
N ASN A 5 21.82 19.89 -49.34
CA ASN A 5 22.04 21.25 -49.85
C ASN A 5 22.10 21.30 -51.38
N ILE A 6 22.73 20.30 -52.01
CA ILE A 6 22.78 20.20 -53.48
C ILE A 6 21.37 19.96 -54.04
N ASP A 7 20.62 19.01 -53.48
CA ASP A 7 19.27 18.70 -53.95
C ASP A 7 18.32 19.91 -53.79
N PHE A 8 18.45 20.65 -52.68
CA PHE A 8 17.73 21.90 -52.46
C PHE A 8 18.10 22.98 -53.50
N LEU A 9 19.40 23.20 -53.74
CA LEU A 9 19.89 24.17 -54.72
C LEU A 9 19.42 23.83 -56.14
N LEU A 10 19.46 22.55 -56.53
CA LEU A 10 19.03 22.10 -57.86
C LEU A 10 17.53 22.36 -58.08
N GLY A 11 16.70 22.10 -57.07
CA GLY A 11 15.28 22.44 -57.14
C GLY A 11 15.03 23.95 -57.20
N TYR A 12 15.81 24.75 -56.46
CA TYR A 12 15.72 26.21 -56.53
C TYR A 12 16.11 26.73 -57.92
N LEU A 13 17.21 26.22 -58.49
CA LEU A 13 17.66 26.55 -59.84
C LEU A 13 16.63 26.13 -60.90
N LYS A 14 15.96 24.99 -60.73
CA LYS A 14 14.89 24.56 -61.64
C LYS A 14 13.76 25.59 -61.74
N HIS A 15 13.39 26.23 -60.63
CA HIS A 15 12.41 27.33 -60.61
C HIS A 15 12.98 28.67 -61.10
N LEU A 16 14.28 28.92 -60.88
CA LEU A 16 14.92 30.17 -61.24
C LEU A 16 15.23 30.27 -62.74
N LEU A 17 15.63 29.17 -63.38
CA LEU A 17 16.04 29.14 -64.80
C LEU A 17 14.99 29.74 -65.77
N PRO A 18 13.68 29.44 -65.66
CA PRO A 18 12.68 30.10 -66.50
C PRO A 18 12.57 31.62 -66.28
N LYS A 19 12.94 32.12 -65.08
CA LYS A 19 12.91 33.55 -64.73
C LYS A 19 14.23 34.26 -65.08
N ARG A 20 15.33 33.51 -65.24
CA ARG A 20 16.68 33.99 -65.53
C ARG A 20 17.28 33.19 -66.70
N PRO A 21 16.84 33.45 -67.94
CA PRO A 21 17.30 32.71 -69.13
C PRO A 21 18.79 32.95 -69.44
N ASP A 22 19.36 34.04 -68.90
CA ASP A 22 20.78 34.38 -68.93
C ASP A 22 21.64 33.43 -68.09
N LEU A 23 21.08 32.89 -67.00
CA LEU A 23 21.78 31.99 -66.09
C LEU A 23 21.97 30.62 -66.73
N LYS A 24 23.23 30.16 -66.82
CA LYS A 24 23.57 28.79 -67.25
C LYS A 24 23.97 27.93 -66.05
N VAL A 25 23.53 26.68 -66.04
CA VAL A 25 23.82 25.72 -64.97
C VAL A 25 24.56 24.52 -65.56
N ILE A 26 25.72 24.21 -64.99
CA ILE A 26 26.53 23.03 -65.34
C ILE A 26 26.55 22.11 -64.12
N ILE A 27 26.14 20.86 -64.31
CA ILE A 27 26.12 19.84 -63.24
C ILE A 27 27.16 18.79 -63.58
N THR A 28 28.22 18.72 -62.77
CA THR A 28 29.26 17.70 -62.90
C THR A 28 28.97 16.53 -61.97
N SER A 29 28.88 15.31 -62.52
CA SER A 29 28.65 14.08 -61.74
C SER A 29 29.70 13.03 -62.09
N ALA A 30 30.25 12.37 -61.07
CA ALA A 30 31.16 11.23 -61.23
C ALA A 30 30.40 9.87 -61.33
N THR A 31 29.07 9.88 -61.29
CA THR A 31 28.22 8.67 -61.29
C THR A 31 27.24 8.63 -62.47
N ILE A 32 26.77 7.42 -62.79
CA ILE A 32 26.01 7.09 -64.01
C ILE A 32 24.52 7.51 -63.97
N ASP A 33 23.96 7.98 -62.84
CA ASP A 33 22.56 8.46 -62.78
C ASP A 33 22.32 9.82 -63.46
N THR A 34 23.02 10.09 -64.57
CA THR A 34 22.92 11.31 -65.37
C THR A 34 21.54 11.47 -66.02
N LYS A 35 20.84 10.35 -66.28
CA LYS A 35 19.49 10.32 -66.84
C LYS A 35 18.48 11.06 -65.96
N ARG A 36 18.52 10.89 -64.63
CA ARG A 36 17.59 11.59 -63.73
C ARG A 36 17.83 13.11 -63.72
N PHE A 37 19.09 13.55 -63.71
CA PHE A 37 19.42 14.97 -63.79
C PHE A 37 18.97 15.57 -65.13
N SER A 38 19.25 14.87 -66.24
CA SER A 38 18.81 15.27 -67.57
C SER A 38 17.29 15.46 -67.60
N LYS A 39 16.52 14.43 -67.17
CA LYS A 39 15.06 14.50 -67.08
C LYS A 39 14.57 15.65 -66.20
N HIS A 40 15.20 15.85 -65.04
CA HIS A 40 14.85 16.94 -64.12
C HIS A 40 15.00 18.32 -64.77
N PHE A 41 16.04 18.53 -65.58
CA PHE A 41 16.31 19.78 -66.30
C PHE A 41 15.84 19.75 -67.76
N ASN A 42 14.64 19.21 -68.03
CA ASN A 42 13.99 19.21 -69.35
C ASN A 42 14.82 18.49 -70.43
N ASN A 43 15.31 17.29 -70.12
CA ASN A 43 16.18 16.48 -70.98
C ASN A 43 17.47 17.23 -71.37
N ALA A 44 18.10 17.89 -70.39
CA ALA A 44 19.37 18.57 -70.59
C ALA A 44 20.44 17.62 -71.18
N PRO A 45 21.30 18.10 -72.10
CA PRO A 45 22.31 17.26 -72.73
C PRO A 45 23.29 16.71 -71.70
N VAL A 46 23.60 15.42 -71.82
CA VAL A 46 24.62 14.75 -70.99
C VAL A 46 25.89 14.63 -71.82
N ILE A 47 26.98 15.19 -71.28
CA ILE A 47 28.32 15.10 -71.89
C ILE A 47 29.14 14.13 -71.05
N GLU A 48 29.54 13.02 -71.65
CA GLU A 48 30.38 12.02 -70.99
C GLU A 48 31.86 12.32 -71.26
N VAL A 49 32.65 12.45 -70.19
CA VAL A 49 34.09 12.68 -70.25
C VAL A 49 34.78 11.51 -69.57
N THR A 50 35.16 10.50 -70.35
CA THR A 50 35.80 9.28 -69.84
C THR A 50 37.27 9.51 -69.52
N GLY A 51 37.69 9.20 -68.30
CA GLY A 51 39.10 9.11 -67.93
C GLY A 51 39.77 7.82 -68.44
N ARG A 52 41.10 7.77 -68.43
CA ARG A 52 41.84 6.52 -68.64
C ARG A 52 41.63 5.61 -67.43
N THR A 53 40.83 4.57 -67.59
CA THR A 53 40.61 3.53 -66.57
C THR A 53 41.07 2.19 -67.13
N TYR A 54 41.74 1.41 -66.28
CA TYR A 54 42.20 0.07 -66.62
C TYR A 54 41.12 -0.96 -66.26
N PRO A 55 41.07 -2.12 -66.93
CA PRO A 55 40.09 -3.15 -66.63
C PRO A 55 40.24 -3.67 -65.19
N VAL A 56 39.10 -3.95 -64.55
CA VAL A 56 39.03 -4.53 -63.20
C VAL A 56 38.35 -5.89 -63.29
N GLU A 57 39.05 -6.94 -62.85
CA GLU A 57 38.48 -8.28 -62.71
C GLU A 57 37.66 -8.36 -61.41
N ILE A 58 36.42 -8.84 -61.47
CA ILE A 58 35.55 -9.02 -60.31
C ILE A 58 35.49 -10.50 -59.93
N ARG A 59 35.81 -10.83 -58.67
CA ARG A 59 35.71 -12.19 -58.11
C ARG A 59 34.74 -12.21 -56.94
N TYR A 60 33.83 -13.16 -56.91
CA TYR A 60 32.89 -13.36 -55.80
C TYR A 60 33.38 -14.51 -54.90
N ARG A 61 33.45 -14.26 -53.58
CA ARG A 61 33.95 -15.17 -52.54
C ARG A 61 33.10 -15.05 -51.27
N PRO A 62 31.83 -15.48 -51.28
CA PRO A 62 30.98 -15.41 -50.08
C PRO A 62 31.60 -16.24 -48.93
N PRO A 63 31.63 -15.72 -47.68
CA PRO A 63 32.12 -16.47 -46.53
C PRO A 63 31.20 -17.66 -46.20
N ALA A 64 31.77 -18.75 -45.68
CA ALA A 64 31.15 -20.08 -45.61
C ALA A 64 30.15 -20.34 -44.45
N GLY A 65 29.58 -19.31 -43.81
CA GLY A 65 28.77 -19.46 -42.60
C GLY A 65 27.28 -19.16 -42.79
N GLU A 66 26.41 -20.13 -42.45
CA GLU A 66 24.94 -19.94 -42.33
C GLU A 66 24.51 -19.48 -40.92
N ASP A 67 25.37 -19.62 -39.91
CA ASP A 67 25.09 -19.23 -38.51
C ASP A 67 25.31 -17.72 -38.27
N GLU A 68 24.27 -17.01 -37.83
CA GLU A 68 24.34 -15.57 -37.53
C GLU A 68 25.36 -15.24 -36.42
N ASP A 69 25.61 -16.17 -35.49
CA ASP A 69 26.52 -15.98 -34.36
C ASP A 69 28.02 -16.07 -34.75
N GLN A 70 28.36 -16.65 -35.91
CA GLN A 70 29.75 -16.81 -36.38
C GLN A 70 30.13 -15.83 -37.51
N ARG A 71 29.17 -15.04 -37.97
CA ARG A 71 29.28 -14.17 -39.16
C ARG A 71 30.46 -13.20 -39.14
N ASP A 72 30.76 -12.60 -37.99
CA ASP A 72 31.88 -11.66 -37.84
C ASP A 72 33.24 -12.38 -37.95
N TYR A 73 33.34 -13.59 -37.39
CA TYR A 73 34.55 -14.41 -37.46
C TYR A 73 34.80 -14.90 -38.89
N ASP A 74 33.75 -15.41 -39.55
CA ASP A 74 33.82 -15.86 -40.94
C ASP A 74 34.15 -14.73 -41.91
N MET A 75 33.66 -13.52 -41.65
CA MET A 75 34.00 -12.34 -42.45
C MET A 75 35.50 -11.99 -42.33
N ILE A 76 36.06 -11.98 -41.12
CA ILE A 76 37.50 -11.72 -40.92
C ILE A 76 38.34 -12.79 -41.62
N ARG A 77 37.94 -14.06 -41.49
CA ARG A 77 38.59 -15.17 -42.18
C ARG A 77 38.54 -15.00 -43.70
N GLY A 78 37.36 -14.70 -44.27
CA GLY A 78 37.20 -14.45 -45.70
C GLY A 78 38.03 -13.27 -46.20
N ILE A 79 38.20 -12.22 -45.39
CA ILE A 79 39.10 -11.10 -45.71
C ILE A 79 40.56 -11.59 -45.78
N ILE A 80 41.02 -12.40 -44.84
CA ILE A 80 42.38 -12.94 -44.83
C ILE A 80 42.62 -13.83 -46.06
N GLU A 81 41.71 -14.75 -46.35
CA GLU A 81 41.80 -15.64 -47.51
C GLU A 81 41.82 -14.86 -48.83
N ALA A 82 41.02 -13.79 -48.94
CA ALA A 82 41.04 -12.89 -50.09
C ALA A 82 42.36 -12.11 -50.21
N VAL A 83 42.93 -11.64 -49.10
CA VAL A 83 44.25 -10.99 -49.10
C VAL A 83 45.34 -11.96 -49.57
N ASP A 84 45.31 -13.20 -49.11
CA ASP A 84 46.26 -14.24 -49.54
C ASP A 84 46.13 -14.55 -51.04
N GLU A 85 44.90 -14.66 -51.55
CA GLU A 85 44.63 -14.82 -52.99
C GLU A 85 45.27 -13.67 -53.78
N LEU A 86 45.02 -12.42 -53.39
CA LEU A 86 45.55 -11.22 -54.04
C LEU A 86 47.07 -11.05 -53.89
N CYS A 87 47.66 -11.60 -52.83
CA CYS A 87 49.11 -11.64 -52.65
C CYS A 87 49.80 -12.56 -53.66
N ARG A 88 49.14 -13.65 -54.08
CA ARG A 88 49.67 -14.60 -55.09
C ARG A 88 49.61 -14.04 -56.52
N GLU A 89 48.69 -13.13 -56.82
CA GLU A 89 48.50 -12.53 -58.15
C GLU A 89 49.62 -11.58 -58.61
N GLY A 90 50.45 -11.10 -57.68
CA GLY A 90 51.62 -10.25 -57.97
C GLY A 90 51.59 -8.90 -57.26
N GLN A 91 52.55 -8.03 -57.55
CA GLN A 91 52.79 -6.76 -56.83
C GLN A 91 51.61 -5.78 -56.88
N GLY A 92 51.43 -4.97 -55.82
CA GLY A 92 50.42 -3.93 -55.72
C GLY A 92 49.73 -3.89 -54.36
N ASP A 93 49.21 -2.72 -53.98
CA ASP A 93 48.58 -2.50 -52.68
C ASP A 93 47.13 -2.96 -52.65
N VAL A 94 46.68 -3.38 -51.46
CA VAL A 94 45.33 -3.89 -51.20
C VAL A 94 44.53 -2.85 -50.44
N LEU A 95 43.33 -2.52 -50.92
CA LEU A 95 42.36 -1.68 -50.23
C LEU A 95 41.18 -2.51 -49.75
N ILE A 96 40.94 -2.54 -48.45
CA ILE A 96 39.86 -3.31 -47.82
C ILE A 96 38.81 -2.34 -47.29
N PHE A 97 37.56 -2.50 -47.71
CA PHE A 97 36.45 -1.67 -47.22
C PHE A 97 35.81 -2.28 -45.97
N LEU A 98 35.59 -1.47 -44.93
CA LEU A 98 35.03 -1.92 -43.65
C LEU A 98 33.96 -0.94 -43.13
N SER A 99 33.02 -1.43 -42.32
CA SER A 99 31.83 -0.67 -41.91
C SER A 99 32.10 0.32 -40.78
N GLY A 100 33.20 0.15 -40.04
CA GLY A 100 33.59 1.08 -38.98
C GLY A 100 34.97 0.84 -38.39
N GLU A 101 35.29 1.65 -37.39
CA GLU A 101 36.59 1.65 -36.71
C GLU A 101 36.88 0.34 -35.96
N ARG A 102 35.85 -0.27 -35.35
CA ARG A 102 35.96 -1.57 -34.67
C ARG A 102 36.39 -2.66 -35.66
N ASP A 103 35.70 -2.76 -36.80
CA ASP A 103 36.01 -3.75 -37.84
C ASP A 103 37.44 -3.54 -38.38
N ILE A 104 37.85 -2.28 -38.60
CA ILE A 104 39.22 -1.93 -39.00
C ILE A 104 40.24 -2.45 -38.00
N ARG A 105 39.98 -2.29 -36.69
CA ARG A 105 40.88 -2.78 -35.65
C ARG A 105 40.93 -4.30 -35.62
N ASP A 106 39.78 -4.95 -35.59
CA ASP A 106 39.67 -6.40 -35.44
C ASP A 106 40.31 -7.12 -36.66
N VAL A 107 40.08 -6.61 -37.88
CA VAL A 107 40.77 -7.05 -39.10
C VAL A 107 42.26 -6.70 -39.09
N SER A 108 42.65 -5.52 -38.59
CA SER A 108 44.07 -5.13 -38.48
C SER A 108 44.83 -6.06 -37.55
N GLU A 109 44.23 -6.47 -36.43
CA GLU A 109 44.84 -7.40 -35.48
C GLU A 109 44.96 -8.79 -36.10
N ALA A 110 43.90 -9.26 -36.76
CA ALA A 110 43.89 -10.55 -37.42
C ALA A 110 44.94 -10.64 -38.54
N LEU A 111 45.06 -9.61 -39.39
CA LEU A 111 46.10 -9.53 -40.42
C LEU A 111 47.51 -9.46 -39.83
N ARG A 112 47.71 -8.74 -38.72
CA ARG A 112 49.03 -8.70 -38.05
C ARG A 112 49.41 -10.05 -37.47
N LYS A 113 48.45 -10.81 -36.94
CA LYS A 113 48.65 -12.19 -36.45
C LYS A 113 48.93 -13.17 -37.59
N HIS A 114 48.22 -13.04 -38.72
CA HIS A 114 48.42 -13.84 -39.92
C HIS A 114 49.78 -13.58 -40.59
N HIS A 115 50.30 -12.36 -40.47
CA HIS A 115 51.61 -11.92 -40.95
C HIS A 115 51.85 -12.13 -42.46
N PRO A 116 51.06 -11.50 -43.36
CA PRO A 116 51.30 -11.58 -44.80
C PRO A 116 52.72 -11.06 -45.16
N PRO A 117 53.44 -11.72 -46.07
CA PRO A 117 54.86 -11.45 -46.33
C PRO A 117 55.09 -10.03 -46.85
N GLN A 118 56.04 -9.31 -46.22
CA GLN A 118 56.48 -7.97 -46.62
C GLN A 118 55.32 -6.94 -46.75
N THR A 119 54.38 -6.95 -45.79
CA THR A 119 53.22 -6.05 -45.79
C THR A 119 53.21 -5.01 -44.65
N GLU A 120 52.67 -3.82 -44.91
CA GLU A 120 52.33 -2.79 -43.91
C GLU A 120 50.81 -2.61 -43.83
N VAL A 121 50.22 -2.83 -42.65
CA VAL A 121 48.77 -2.68 -42.41
C VAL A 121 48.46 -1.27 -41.91
N LEU A 122 47.69 -0.51 -42.68
CA LEU A 122 47.39 0.91 -42.46
C LEU A 122 45.89 1.19 -42.35
N PRO A 123 45.39 1.71 -41.22
CA PRO A 123 43.98 2.11 -41.10
C PRO A 123 43.69 3.46 -41.80
N LEU A 124 42.48 3.64 -42.33
CA LEU A 124 41.99 4.87 -42.95
C LEU A 124 40.52 5.17 -42.62
N PHE A 125 40.27 6.13 -41.73
CA PHE A 125 38.91 6.55 -41.36
C PHE A 125 38.84 8.01 -40.89
N ALA A 126 37.64 8.61 -40.96
CA ALA A 126 37.45 10.06 -40.85
C ALA A 126 37.94 10.70 -39.52
N ARG A 127 37.99 9.93 -38.42
CA ARG A 127 38.37 10.45 -37.10
C ARG A 127 39.90 10.50 -36.89
N GLN A 128 40.69 9.83 -37.73
CA GLN A 128 42.15 9.81 -37.60
C GLN A 128 42.77 11.20 -37.67
N SER A 129 43.94 11.36 -37.04
CA SER A 129 44.72 12.58 -37.17
C SER A 129 45.18 12.78 -38.61
N ALA A 130 45.39 14.03 -39.03
CA ALA A 130 45.87 14.34 -40.37
C ALA A 130 47.24 13.67 -40.67
N ALA A 131 48.09 13.49 -39.65
CA ALA A 131 49.36 12.81 -39.80
C ALA A 131 49.20 11.32 -40.12
N GLU A 132 48.23 10.65 -39.47
CA GLU A 132 47.92 9.24 -39.69
C GLU A 132 47.26 9.02 -41.05
N GLN A 133 46.28 9.85 -41.43
CA GLN A 133 45.68 9.81 -42.76
C GLN A 133 46.76 10.01 -43.83
N ASN A 134 47.73 10.90 -43.60
CA ASN A 134 48.80 11.14 -44.57
C ASN A 134 49.75 9.95 -44.77
N ARG A 135 49.78 8.97 -43.86
CA ARG A 135 50.63 7.77 -44.02
C ARG A 135 50.20 6.94 -45.22
N VAL A 136 48.90 6.87 -45.53
CA VAL A 136 48.39 6.06 -46.64
C VAL A 136 48.85 6.58 -48.01
N PHE A 137 49.33 7.83 -48.11
CA PHE A 137 49.87 8.38 -49.34
C PHE A 137 51.37 8.13 -49.53
N LYS A 138 52.09 7.75 -48.47
CA LYS A 138 53.53 7.46 -48.57
C LYS A 138 53.72 6.07 -49.16
N THR A 139 54.32 5.99 -50.35
CA THR A 139 54.68 4.73 -51.01
C THR A 139 56.05 4.26 -50.52
N GLY A 140 56.23 2.95 -50.34
CA GLY A 140 57.47 2.32 -49.88
C GLY A 140 57.77 1.01 -50.62
N GLY A 141 58.79 0.27 -50.18
CA GLY A 141 59.19 -1.02 -50.78
C GLY A 141 58.37 -2.25 -50.33
N HIS A 142 57.46 -2.07 -49.37
CA HIS A 142 56.57 -3.11 -48.86
C HIS A 142 55.14 -2.91 -49.38
N ARG A 143 54.38 -3.99 -49.55
CA ARG A 143 52.96 -3.92 -49.96
C ARG A 143 52.14 -3.31 -48.83
N ARG A 144 51.27 -2.36 -49.14
CA ARG A 144 50.37 -1.75 -48.16
C ARG A 144 49.00 -2.43 -48.19
N ILE A 145 48.48 -2.78 -47.03
CA ILE A 145 47.10 -3.22 -46.84
C ILE A 145 46.37 -2.09 -46.11
N ILE A 146 45.52 -1.37 -46.85
CA ILE A 146 44.81 -0.20 -46.34
C ILE A 146 43.40 -0.62 -45.94
N LEU A 147 43.09 -0.46 -44.66
CA LEU A 147 41.80 -0.80 -44.08
C LEU A 147 40.96 0.47 -43.96
N ALA A 148 39.98 0.65 -44.85
CA ALA A 148 39.29 1.92 -45.02
C ALA A 148 37.77 1.83 -44.83
N THR A 149 37.18 2.90 -44.30
CA THR A 149 35.73 3.14 -44.44
C THR A 149 35.41 3.75 -45.81
N ASN A 150 34.16 4.19 -46.03
CA ASN A 150 33.73 4.86 -47.27
C ASN A 150 34.52 6.15 -47.61
N VAL A 151 35.39 6.64 -46.72
CA VAL A 151 36.32 7.75 -47.02
C VAL A 151 37.17 7.48 -48.26
N ALA A 152 37.58 6.22 -48.48
CA ALA A 152 38.33 5.83 -49.67
C ALA A 152 37.45 5.66 -50.94
N GLU A 153 36.13 5.57 -50.79
CA GLU A 153 35.18 5.32 -51.89
C GLU A 153 35.00 6.52 -52.81
N THR A 154 35.13 7.75 -52.30
CA THR A 154 34.87 8.98 -53.07
C THR A 154 35.95 10.02 -52.84
N SER A 155 36.07 10.50 -51.59
CA SER A 155 36.81 11.69 -51.20
C SER A 155 38.34 11.57 -51.26
N LEU A 156 38.89 10.35 -51.26
CA LEU A 156 40.33 10.11 -51.25
C LEU A 156 40.80 9.21 -52.40
N THR A 157 41.96 9.54 -52.96
CA THR A 157 42.63 8.73 -53.98
C THR A 157 43.95 8.22 -53.44
N VAL A 158 43.97 6.97 -52.96
CA VAL A 158 45.20 6.38 -52.45
C VAL A 158 46.05 5.87 -53.62
N PRO A 159 47.33 6.27 -53.76
CA PRO A 159 48.20 5.79 -54.84
C PRO A 159 48.52 4.30 -54.65
N GLY A 160 48.90 3.60 -55.71
CA GLY A 160 49.43 2.23 -55.64
C GLY A 160 48.41 1.10 -55.45
N ILE A 161 47.12 1.42 -55.29
CA ILE A 161 46.05 0.42 -55.15
C ILE A 161 45.89 -0.37 -56.47
N ARG A 162 46.11 -1.68 -56.40
CA ARG A 162 45.88 -2.63 -57.49
C ARG A 162 44.84 -3.69 -57.13
N TYR A 163 44.55 -3.86 -55.84
CA TYR A 163 43.62 -4.85 -55.36
C TYR A 163 42.60 -4.26 -54.40
N VAL A 164 41.37 -4.76 -54.46
CA VAL A 164 40.28 -4.36 -53.55
C VAL A 164 39.67 -5.60 -52.91
N VAL A 165 39.39 -5.54 -51.62
CA VAL A 165 38.53 -6.50 -50.91
C VAL A 165 37.31 -5.74 -50.41
N ASP A 166 36.12 -6.18 -50.83
CA ASP A 166 34.85 -5.55 -50.50
C ASP A 166 33.91 -6.55 -49.80
N PRO A 167 33.79 -6.48 -48.47
CA PRO A 167 32.77 -7.15 -47.68
C PRO A 167 31.33 -6.75 -48.05
N GLY A 168 31.14 -5.60 -48.72
CA GLY A 168 29.82 -5.19 -49.21
C GLY A 168 28.93 -4.49 -48.19
N PHE A 169 29.47 -4.04 -47.06
CA PHE A 169 28.73 -3.31 -46.02
C PHE A 169 29.25 -1.88 -45.83
N ALA A 170 28.37 -1.02 -45.33
CA ALA A 170 28.69 0.34 -44.91
C ALA A 170 27.80 0.79 -43.76
N ARG A 171 28.32 1.68 -42.91
CA ARG A 171 27.51 2.40 -41.94
C ARG A 171 26.90 3.64 -42.59
N ILE A 172 25.57 3.65 -42.71
CA ILE A 172 24.83 4.74 -43.38
C ILE A 172 24.01 5.49 -42.32
N SER A 173 24.07 6.82 -42.33
CA SER A 173 23.24 7.61 -41.43
C SER A 173 21.80 7.66 -41.92
N ARG A 174 20.85 7.28 -41.04
CA ARG A 174 19.42 7.30 -41.32
C ARG A 174 18.64 7.96 -40.19
N TYR A 175 17.73 8.86 -40.54
CA TYR A 175 16.82 9.47 -39.60
C TYR A 175 15.56 8.63 -39.40
N SER A 176 15.24 8.28 -38.15
CA SER A 176 13.99 7.63 -37.81
C SER A 176 12.92 8.65 -37.51
N VAL A 177 11.94 8.82 -38.40
CA VAL A 177 10.82 9.75 -38.19
C VAL A 177 9.95 9.35 -36.98
N ARG A 178 9.82 8.05 -36.71
CA ARG A 178 9.02 7.56 -35.57
C ARG A 178 9.64 7.95 -34.24
N ASN A 179 10.94 7.71 -34.11
CA ASN A 179 11.66 7.92 -32.85
C ASN A 179 12.27 9.34 -32.77
N LYS A 180 12.31 10.07 -33.89
CA LYS A 180 13.00 11.36 -34.07
C LYS A 180 14.49 11.34 -33.76
N VAL A 181 15.14 10.19 -33.94
CA VAL A 181 16.56 9.97 -33.63
C VAL A 181 17.35 9.64 -34.88
N GLN A 182 18.64 9.95 -34.84
CA GLN A 182 19.58 9.54 -35.88
C GLN A 182 20.10 8.14 -35.58
N ARG A 183 20.01 7.26 -36.57
CA ARG A 183 20.49 5.88 -36.53
C ARG A 183 21.73 5.75 -37.40
N LEU A 184 22.63 4.87 -37.01
CA LEU A 184 23.82 4.53 -37.78
C LEU A 184 23.88 3.01 -38.03
N PRO A 185 22.88 2.41 -38.71
CA PRO A 185 22.88 0.99 -39.03
C PRO A 185 24.01 0.62 -39.98
N ILE A 186 24.45 -0.65 -39.89
CA ILE A 186 25.29 -1.28 -40.89
C ILE A 186 24.35 -1.94 -41.91
N GLU A 187 24.49 -1.60 -43.18
CA GLU A 187 23.63 -2.06 -44.27
C GLU A 187 24.46 -2.51 -45.48
N LYS A 188 23.86 -3.31 -46.37
CA LYS A 188 24.46 -3.68 -47.65
C LYS A 188 24.60 -2.43 -48.53
N ILE A 189 25.75 -2.28 -49.19
CA ILE A 189 25.99 -1.18 -50.13
C ILE A 189 25.19 -1.35 -51.43
N SER A 190 24.92 -0.24 -52.12
CA SER A 190 24.32 -0.26 -53.46
C SER A 190 25.27 -0.80 -54.54
N GLN A 191 24.74 -1.17 -55.70
CA GLN A 191 25.54 -1.59 -56.85
C GLN A 191 26.49 -0.47 -57.28
N SER A 192 26.03 0.78 -57.33
CA SER A 192 26.88 1.94 -57.65
C SER A 192 28.04 2.10 -56.67
N SER A 193 27.83 1.86 -55.37
CA SER A 193 28.91 1.91 -54.38
C SER A 193 29.89 0.75 -54.56
N ALA A 194 29.40 -0.48 -54.79
CA ALA A 194 30.26 -1.64 -55.07
C ALA A 194 31.12 -1.45 -56.34
N ASN A 195 30.57 -0.79 -57.36
CA ASN A 195 31.28 -0.46 -58.60
C ASN A 195 32.30 0.67 -58.38
N GLN A 196 31.99 1.67 -57.55
CA GLN A 196 32.97 2.70 -57.18
C GLN A 196 34.12 2.15 -56.33
N ARG A 197 33.82 1.22 -55.41
CA ARG A 197 34.82 0.53 -54.57
C ARG A 197 35.78 -0.29 -55.42
N SER A 198 35.24 -1.15 -56.30
CA SER A 198 36.06 -1.92 -57.25
C SER A 198 36.83 -1.03 -58.24
N GLY A 199 36.25 0.07 -58.71
CA GLY A 199 36.95 1.05 -59.54
C GLY A 199 38.19 1.70 -58.90
N ARG A 200 38.43 1.53 -57.59
CA ARG A 200 39.63 2.05 -56.92
C ARG A 200 40.91 1.33 -57.32
N CYS A 201 40.85 0.05 -57.73
CA CYS A 201 42.02 -0.68 -58.21
C CYS A 201 42.31 -0.51 -59.71
N GLY A 202 41.37 0.01 -60.50
CA GLY A 202 41.54 0.22 -61.95
C GLY A 202 42.16 1.57 -62.36
N ARG A 203 42.84 2.27 -61.45
CA ARG A 203 43.31 3.65 -61.67
C ARG A 203 44.72 3.76 -62.23
N VAL A 204 45.61 2.85 -61.83
CA VAL A 204 47.04 2.89 -62.19
C VAL A 204 47.39 1.81 -63.20
N ALA A 205 46.78 0.63 -63.06
CA ALA A 205 46.96 -0.53 -63.92
C ALA A 205 45.73 -1.46 -63.79
N ALA A 206 45.72 -2.58 -64.54
CA ALA A 206 44.71 -3.62 -64.37
C ALA A 206 44.77 -4.20 -62.95
N GLY A 207 43.59 -4.34 -62.32
CA GLY A 207 43.45 -4.73 -60.92
C GLY A 207 42.36 -5.76 -60.70
N ILE A 208 42.31 -6.32 -59.49
CA ILE A 208 41.33 -7.35 -59.09
C ILE A 208 40.53 -6.83 -57.90
N ALA A 209 39.21 -6.99 -57.92
CA ALA A 209 38.34 -6.71 -56.79
C ALA A 209 37.63 -8.00 -56.35
N ILE A 210 37.90 -8.43 -55.11
CA ILE A 210 37.22 -9.55 -54.48
C ILE A 210 36.04 -9.03 -53.67
N ARG A 211 34.83 -9.51 -53.96
CA ARG A 211 33.58 -9.25 -53.24
C ARG A 211 33.28 -10.43 -52.33
N LEU A 212 33.14 -10.20 -51.02
CA LEU A 212 32.85 -11.26 -50.04
C LEU A 212 31.34 -11.50 -49.88
N TYR A 213 30.66 -11.58 -51.01
CA TYR A 213 29.25 -11.88 -51.17
C TYR A 213 29.07 -12.53 -52.55
N ASP A 214 27.97 -13.24 -52.78
CA ASP A 214 27.70 -13.88 -54.07
C ASP A 214 27.19 -12.88 -55.13
N GLU A 215 27.20 -13.32 -56.39
CA GLU A 215 26.79 -12.48 -57.52
C GLU A 215 25.29 -12.18 -57.51
N ASP A 216 24.46 -13.09 -57.00
CA ASP A 216 23.01 -12.90 -56.94
C ASP A 216 22.65 -11.86 -55.87
N ASP A 217 23.33 -11.86 -54.72
CA ASP A 217 23.27 -10.80 -53.72
C ASP A 217 23.66 -9.45 -54.33
N TYR A 218 24.70 -9.39 -55.18
CA TYR A 218 25.05 -8.16 -55.89
C TYR A 218 23.92 -7.67 -56.81
N LYS A 219 23.37 -8.56 -57.64
CA LYS A 219 22.29 -8.23 -58.60
C LYS A 219 21.00 -7.78 -57.90
N ASN A 220 20.73 -8.31 -56.71
CA ASN A 220 19.54 -7.99 -55.92
C ASN A 220 19.68 -6.71 -55.07
N ARG A 221 20.86 -6.09 -55.00
CA ARG A 221 21.06 -4.80 -54.30
C ARG A 221 20.46 -3.63 -55.09
N PRO A 222 20.07 -2.53 -54.42
CA PRO A 222 19.61 -1.34 -55.10
C PRO A 222 20.72 -0.73 -55.97
N ASP A 223 20.35 -0.18 -57.13
CA ASP A 223 21.29 0.42 -58.07
C ASP A 223 22.09 1.58 -57.45
N PHE A 224 21.41 2.41 -56.65
CA PHE A 224 21.97 3.62 -56.06
C PHE A 224 21.63 3.72 -54.57
N THR A 225 22.53 4.32 -53.80
CA THR A 225 22.30 4.65 -52.41
C THR A 225 21.27 5.79 -52.30
N ASP A 226 20.35 5.70 -51.35
CA ASP A 226 19.35 6.75 -51.10
C ASP A 226 20.02 8.12 -50.91
N PRO A 227 19.54 9.19 -51.58
CA PRO A 227 20.08 10.54 -51.40
C PRO A 227 19.79 11.09 -49.99
N GLU A 228 20.57 12.09 -49.57
CA GLU A 228 20.53 12.58 -48.18
C GLU A 228 19.14 13.12 -47.78
N VAL A 229 18.42 13.72 -48.72
CA VAL A 229 17.04 14.22 -48.53
C VAL A 229 16.04 13.15 -48.08
N LEU A 230 16.32 11.86 -48.34
CA LEU A 230 15.46 10.74 -47.92
C LEU A 230 15.90 10.09 -46.59
N ARG A 231 16.98 10.57 -45.98
CA ARG A 231 17.57 9.91 -44.80
C ARG A 231 17.96 10.86 -43.67
N THR A 232 17.62 12.15 -43.78
CA THR A 232 17.90 13.18 -42.76
C THR A 232 16.63 13.91 -42.32
N ASN A 233 16.71 14.67 -41.23
CA ASN A 233 15.63 15.54 -40.81
C ASN A 233 15.56 16.79 -41.70
N LEU A 234 14.36 17.17 -42.15
CA LEU A 234 14.16 18.24 -43.12
C LEU A 234 13.89 19.63 -42.50
N GLY A 235 13.88 19.75 -41.17
CA GLY A 235 13.50 20.98 -40.47
C GLY A 235 14.31 22.20 -40.89
N SER A 236 15.64 22.07 -41.02
CA SER A 236 16.51 23.16 -41.48
C SER A 236 16.16 23.64 -42.89
N VAL A 237 15.97 22.71 -43.84
CA VAL A 237 15.61 23.05 -45.22
C VAL A 237 14.21 23.64 -45.30
N ILE A 238 13.24 23.07 -44.60
CA ILE A 238 11.86 23.58 -44.57
C ILE A 238 11.83 25.00 -43.98
N LEU A 239 12.64 25.29 -42.96
CA LEU A 239 12.77 26.62 -42.39
C LEU A 239 13.33 27.61 -43.42
N GLN A 240 14.40 27.25 -44.13
CA GLN A 240 14.98 28.06 -45.19
C GLN A 240 13.98 28.29 -46.34
N MET A 241 13.28 27.24 -46.79
CA MET A 241 12.21 27.33 -47.80
C MET A 241 11.09 28.27 -47.40
N SER A 242 10.66 28.19 -46.13
CA SER A 242 9.58 29.05 -45.60
C SER A 242 10.04 30.51 -45.51
N SER A 243 11.27 30.75 -45.06
CA SER A 243 11.88 32.08 -45.00
C SER A 243 12.01 32.73 -46.38
N LEU A 244 12.45 31.95 -47.38
CA LEU A 244 12.58 32.37 -48.77
C LEU A 244 11.27 32.34 -49.58
N LYS A 245 10.15 31.94 -48.95
CA LYS A 245 8.82 31.84 -49.57
C LYS A 245 8.79 30.96 -50.85
N LEU A 246 9.46 29.81 -50.81
CA LEU A 246 9.59 28.89 -51.95
C LEU A 246 8.38 27.96 -52.16
N GLY A 247 7.29 28.16 -51.41
CA GLY A 247 6.07 27.37 -51.50
C GLY A 247 6.10 26.07 -50.69
N ASP A 248 5.12 25.20 -50.96
CA ASP A 248 4.96 23.91 -50.27
C ASP A 248 6.12 22.97 -50.61
N PRO A 249 6.85 22.44 -49.60
CA PRO A 249 7.92 21.46 -49.82
C PRO A 249 7.50 20.22 -50.61
N ALA A 250 6.22 19.81 -50.56
CA ALA A 250 5.73 18.68 -51.33
C ALA A 250 5.65 18.95 -52.84
N LYS A 251 5.51 20.23 -53.23
CA LYS A 251 5.44 20.68 -54.63
C LYS A 251 6.79 21.20 -55.14
N PHE A 252 7.78 21.32 -54.26
CA PHE A 252 9.10 21.79 -54.64
C PHE A 252 9.80 20.75 -55.54
N PRO A 253 10.50 21.17 -56.60
CA PRO A 253 11.08 20.28 -57.59
C PRO A 253 12.38 19.67 -57.07
N PHE A 254 12.28 18.76 -56.09
CA PHE A 254 13.39 17.90 -55.73
C PHE A 254 13.62 16.85 -56.83
N ILE A 255 14.88 16.43 -57.04
CA ILE A 255 15.18 15.30 -57.94
C ILE A 255 14.58 14.01 -57.38
N ASN A 256 14.72 13.80 -56.08
CA ASN A 256 14.05 12.74 -55.34
C ASN A 256 13.21 13.39 -54.24
N PRO A 257 11.89 13.53 -54.43
CA PRO A 257 11.04 14.20 -53.45
C PRO A 257 10.96 13.42 -52.14
N PRO A 258 11.08 14.11 -50.98
CA PRO A 258 10.94 13.45 -49.70
C PRO A 258 9.50 12.99 -49.46
N PRO A 259 9.29 11.85 -48.76
CA PRO A 259 7.96 11.40 -48.40
C PRO A 259 7.23 12.41 -47.51
N GLN A 260 5.91 12.51 -47.67
CA GLN A 260 5.06 13.45 -46.91
C GLN A 260 5.24 13.31 -45.38
N LYS A 261 5.50 12.09 -44.90
CA LYS A 261 5.75 11.82 -43.48
C LYS A 261 6.99 12.56 -42.95
N MET A 262 8.06 12.68 -43.73
CA MET A 262 9.28 13.42 -43.35
C MET A 262 9.05 14.93 -43.38
N ILE A 263 8.29 15.43 -44.36
CA ILE A 263 7.90 16.84 -44.45
C ILE A 263 7.07 17.24 -43.22
N ASN A 264 6.05 16.45 -42.88
CA ASN A 264 5.21 16.68 -41.71
C ASN A 264 6.02 16.65 -40.41
N ASP A 265 7.00 15.75 -40.28
CA ASP A 265 7.86 15.70 -39.11
C ASP A 265 8.82 16.90 -39.01
N GLY A 266 9.34 17.38 -40.14
CA GLY A 266 10.12 18.62 -40.19
C GLY A 266 9.29 19.84 -39.75
N PHE A 267 8.03 19.97 -40.19
CA PHE A 267 7.12 21.00 -39.69
C PHE A 267 6.83 20.84 -38.19
N ARG A 268 6.63 19.61 -37.70
CA ARG A 268 6.47 19.36 -36.26
C ARG A 268 7.70 19.82 -35.49
N LEU A 269 8.92 19.53 -35.95
CA LEU A 269 10.13 20.04 -35.30
C LEU A 269 10.12 21.58 -35.25
N LEU A 270 9.75 22.24 -36.33
CA LEU A 270 9.67 23.70 -36.36
C LEU A 270 8.58 24.24 -35.42
N GLU A 271 7.44 23.55 -35.29
CA GLU A 271 6.40 23.87 -34.32
C GLU A 271 6.91 23.69 -32.87
N GLU A 272 7.64 22.59 -32.60
CA GLU A 272 8.29 22.32 -31.30
C GLU A 272 9.31 23.42 -30.91
N LEU A 273 9.91 24.10 -31.90
CA LEU A 273 10.84 25.22 -31.69
C LEU A 273 10.15 26.59 -31.68
N ASN A 274 8.82 26.62 -31.84
CA ASN A 274 8.02 27.82 -32.07
C ASN A 274 8.48 28.63 -33.30
N ALA A 275 9.05 27.96 -34.30
CA ALA A 275 9.46 28.56 -35.57
C ALA A 275 8.30 28.69 -36.56
N VAL A 276 7.31 27.80 -36.47
CA VAL A 276 6.05 27.88 -37.22
C VAL A 276 4.86 27.71 -36.30
N ASP A 277 3.72 28.29 -36.68
CA ASP A 277 2.44 28.08 -35.99
C ASP A 277 1.76 26.75 -36.41
N LYS A 278 0.58 26.46 -35.82
CA LYS A 278 -0.23 25.27 -36.16
C LYS A 278 -0.69 25.23 -37.62
N HIS A 279 -0.73 26.38 -38.29
CA HIS A 279 -1.06 26.53 -39.71
C HIS A 279 0.18 26.48 -40.62
N ARG A 280 1.37 26.20 -40.07
CA ARG A 280 2.68 26.14 -40.74
C ARG A 280 3.18 27.49 -41.25
N HIS A 281 2.67 28.61 -40.73
CA HIS A 281 3.20 29.93 -41.03
C HIS A 281 4.40 30.27 -40.15
N LEU A 282 5.38 30.96 -40.75
CA LEU A 282 6.61 31.35 -40.07
C LEU A 282 6.35 32.42 -39.00
N THR A 283 6.67 32.11 -37.75
CA THR A 283 6.58 33.05 -36.62
C THR A 283 7.74 34.05 -36.62
N ASP A 284 7.71 35.05 -35.75
CA ASP A 284 8.85 35.96 -35.55
C ASP A 284 10.10 35.23 -35.05
N THR A 285 9.91 34.22 -34.19
CA THR A 285 11.00 33.34 -33.75
C THR A 285 11.55 32.56 -34.95
N GLY A 286 10.68 32.02 -35.82
CA GLY A 286 11.10 31.34 -37.04
C GLY A 286 11.91 32.22 -37.99
N ARG A 287 11.51 33.49 -38.16
CA ARG A 287 12.27 34.47 -38.95
C ARG A 287 13.64 34.75 -38.39
N GLN A 288 13.78 34.82 -37.06
CA GLN A 288 15.08 34.99 -36.41
C GLN A 288 15.95 33.74 -36.54
N LEU A 289 15.38 32.54 -36.35
CA LEU A 289 16.09 31.27 -36.50
C LEU A 289 16.64 31.10 -37.91
N ALA A 290 15.85 31.41 -38.94
CA ALA A 290 16.25 31.26 -40.34
C ALA A 290 17.45 32.14 -40.74
N LYS A 291 17.75 33.19 -39.97
CA LYS A 291 18.95 34.02 -40.21
C LYS A 291 20.22 33.30 -39.81
N LEU A 292 20.21 32.43 -38.80
CA LEU A 292 21.40 31.76 -38.28
C LEU A 292 21.78 30.53 -39.14
N PRO A 293 23.04 30.37 -39.58
CA PRO A 293 23.50 29.31 -40.48
C PRO A 293 23.85 28.02 -39.72
N ILE A 294 23.02 27.62 -38.77
CA ILE A 294 23.20 26.43 -37.93
C ILE A 294 21.88 25.67 -37.77
N ASP A 295 21.93 24.48 -37.17
CA ASP A 295 20.72 23.69 -36.93
C ASP A 295 19.66 24.50 -36.15
N PRO A 296 18.36 24.44 -36.53
CA PRO A 296 17.31 25.22 -35.88
C PRO A 296 17.21 25.01 -34.37
N ARG A 297 17.54 23.81 -33.85
CA ARG A 297 17.56 23.54 -32.41
C ARG A 297 18.66 24.34 -31.73
N ILE A 298 19.86 24.34 -32.29
CA ILE A 298 21.02 25.08 -31.77
C ILE A 298 20.75 26.59 -31.87
N ALA A 299 20.23 27.07 -33.01
CA ALA A 299 19.79 28.44 -33.18
C ALA A 299 18.76 28.86 -32.11
N ARG A 300 17.83 27.95 -31.74
CA ARG A 300 16.84 28.21 -30.69
C ARG A 300 17.45 28.40 -29.31
N MET A 301 18.54 27.68 -29.00
CA MET A 301 19.30 27.88 -27.76
C MET A 301 19.89 29.28 -27.70
N VAL A 302 20.50 29.74 -28.80
CA VAL A 302 21.09 31.09 -28.92
C VAL A 302 20.03 32.18 -28.71
N LEU A 303 18.85 32.04 -29.34
CA LEU A 303 17.75 32.99 -29.11
C LEU A 303 17.20 32.93 -27.68
N GLY A 304 17.15 31.75 -27.07
CA GLY A 304 16.74 31.58 -25.66
C GLY A 304 17.70 32.27 -24.68
N ALA A 305 19.00 32.26 -24.98
CA ALA A 305 20.05 32.78 -24.12
C ALA A 305 19.94 34.31 -23.87
N GLN A 306 19.37 35.06 -24.81
CA GLN A 306 19.15 36.49 -24.65
C GLN A 306 18.20 36.81 -23.48
N LYS A 307 17.14 36.00 -23.29
CA LYS A 307 16.14 36.23 -22.22
C LYS A 307 16.69 35.93 -20.83
N LEU A 308 17.67 35.04 -20.76
CA LEU A 308 18.28 34.55 -19.51
C LEU A 308 19.67 35.15 -19.26
N ASN A 309 20.09 36.13 -20.07
CA ASN A 309 21.37 36.83 -19.94
C ASN A 309 22.59 35.87 -19.92
N CYS A 310 22.61 34.87 -20.80
CA CYS A 310 23.66 33.85 -20.91
C CYS A 310 24.18 33.65 -22.35
N LEU A 311 24.09 34.70 -23.17
CA LEU A 311 24.39 34.63 -24.60
C LEU A 311 25.85 34.27 -24.89
N THR A 312 26.81 34.77 -24.10
CA THR A 312 28.25 34.54 -24.30
C THR A 312 28.57 33.05 -24.19
N GLU A 313 28.09 32.41 -23.12
CA GLU A 313 28.32 31.00 -22.83
C GLU A 313 27.60 30.11 -23.85
N VAL A 314 26.33 30.42 -24.16
CA VAL A 314 25.55 29.63 -25.11
C VAL A 314 26.09 29.76 -26.53
N LEU A 315 26.64 30.91 -26.95
CA LEU A 315 27.31 31.02 -28.26
C LEU A 315 28.52 30.11 -28.37
N ILE A 316 29.34 30.02 -27.32
CA ILE A 316 30.50 29.12 -27.28
C ILE A 316 30.03 27.66 -27.44
N ILE A 317 29.02 27.27 -26.67
CA ILE A 317 28.44 25.91 -26.71
C ILE A 317 27.79 25.63 -28.08
N ALA A 318 26.96 26.54 -28.59
CA ALA A 318 26.29 26.40 -29.89
C ALA A 318 27.29 26.23 -31.03
N SER A 319 28.40 26.98 -30.98
CA SER A 319 29.49 26.86 -31.96
C SER A 319 30.18 25.50 -31.86
N ALA A 320 30.35 24.96 -30.65
CA ALA A 320 30.95 23.65 -30.41
C ALA A 320 30.07 22.52 -30.97
N LEU A 321 28.75 22.62 -30.75
CA LEU A 321 27.76 21.65 -31.24
C LEU A 321 27.60 21.68 -32.76
N SER A 322 28.03 22.75 -33.43
CA SER A 322 27.94 22.91 -34.88
C SER A 322 29.13 22.32 -35.64
N ILE A 323 30.15 21.83 -34.93
CA ILE A 323 31.36 21.24 -35.51
C ILE A 323 31.59 19.82 -34.97
N GLN A 324 32.56 19.11 -35.56
CA GLN A 324 33.01 17.85 -34.98
C GLN A 324 33.78 18.10 -33.67
N ASP A 325 33.60 17.22 -32.68
CA ASP A 325 34.26 17.36 -31.37
C ASP A 325 35.80 17.52 -31.52
N PRO A 326 36.39 18.60 -30.95
CA PRO A 326 37.82 18.86 -31.03
C PRO A 326 38.67 17.86 -30.22
N ARG A 327 38.05 17.08 -29.32
CA ARG A 327 38.73 16.10 -28.48
C ARG A 327 39.00 14.81 -29.25
N GLU A 328 40.26 14.42 -29.28
CA GLU A 328 40.72 13.18 -29.90
C GLU A 328 40.88 12.11 -28.81
N ARG A 329 40.34 10.91 -29.04
CA ARG A 329 40.49 9.78 -28.13
C ARG A 329 41.01 8.58 -28.92
N PRO A 330 42.32 8.55 -29.25
CA PRO A 330 42.93 7.46 -30.00
C PRO A 330 42.82 6.14 -29.24
N MET A 331 42.54 5.03 -29.93
CA MET A 331 42.33 3.71 -29.31
C MET A 331 43.57 3.18 -28.56
N ASP A 332 44.76 3.50 -29.03
CA ASP A 332 46.05 3.11 -28.41
C ASP A 332 46.38 3.94 -27.16
N LYS A 333 45.70 5.07 -26.97
CA LYS A 333 45.98 6.05 -25.90
C LYS A 333 44.71 6.51 -25.18
N GLU A 334 43.70 5.65 -25.11
CA GLU A 334 42.40 5.99 -24.53
C GLU A 334 42.53 6.52 -23.10
N GLN A 335 43.30 5.84 -22.25
CA GLN A 335 43.48 6.21 -20.86
C GLN A 335 44.19 7.57 -20.70
N ALA A 336 45.25 7.81 -21.50
CA ALA A 336 45.98 9.07 -21.48
C ALA A 336 45.12 10.24 -22.02
N ALA A 337 44.30 9.99 -23.05
CA ALA A 337 43.34 10.96 -23.54
C ALA A 337 42.26 11.27 -22.49
N ASP A 338 41.68 10.24 -21.86
CA ASP A 338 40.67 10.40 -20.82
C ASP A 338 41.21 11.19 -19.60
N GLU A 339 42.47 10.95 -19.22
CA GLU A 339 43.18 11.68 -18.17
C GLU A 339 43.44 13.15 -18.58
N ALA A 340 43.96 13.38 -19.79
CA ALA A 340 44.17 14.74 -20.30
C ALA A 340 42.86 15.53 -20.37
N HIS A 341 41.77 14.87 -20.76
CA HIS A 341 40.44 15.48 -20.93
C HIS A 341 39.69 15.65 -19.60
N SER A 342 40.11 14.96 -18.54
CA SER A 342 39.49 15.08 -17.22
C SER A 342 39.56 16.50 -16.65
N LYS A 343 40.59 17.27 -17.02
CA LYS A 343 40.86 18.65 -16.55
C LYS A 343 39.73 19.63 -16.80
N TYR A 344 38.92 19.38 -17.83
CA TYR A 344 37.77 20.21 -18.19
C TYR A 344 36.46 19.45 -18.13
N LYS A 345 36.41 18.26 -17.51
CA LYS A 345 35.13 17.60 -17.21
C LYS A 345 34.35 18.41 -16.18
N ASP A 346 33.04 18.25 -16.21
CA ASP A 346 32.14 18.75 -15.18
C ASP A 346 31.23 17.60 -14.74
N GLU A 347 31.03 17.45 -13.44
CA GLU A 347 30.24 16.34 -12.89
C GLU A 347 28.74 16.50 -13.15
N ARG A 348 28.29 17.72 -13.52
CA ARG A 348 26.88 18.05 -13.72
C ARG A 348 26.53 18.28 -15.19
N SER A 349 27.50 18.61 -16.06
CA SER A 349 27.21 18.98 -17.45
C SER A 349 28.37 18.79 -18.44
N ASP A 350 28.17 17.98 -19.46
CA ASP A 350 29.10 17.89 -20.60
C ASP A 350 29.16 19.20 -21.41
N PHE A 351 28.12 20.05 -21.36
CA PHE A 351 28.14 21.35 -22.05
C PHE A 351 29.13 22.32 -21.40
N LEU A 352 29.23 22.32 -20.07
CA LEU A 352 30.20 23.15 -19.36
C LEU A 352 31.65 22.71 -19.62
N ALA A 353 31.86 21.46 -20.04
CA ALA A 353 33.18 21.01 -20.48
C ALA A 353 33.67 21.78 -21.71
N PHE A 354 32.77 22.22 -22.59
CA PHE A 354 33.13 23.09 -23.70
C PHE A 354 33.55 24.49 -23.23
N LEU A 355 32.86 25.09 -22.25
CA LEU A 355 33.28 26.38 -21.70
C LEU A 355 34.68 26.31 -21.09
N LYS A 356 34.92 25.31 -20.24
CA LYS A 356 36.24 25.08 -19.62
C LYS A 356 37.34 24.85 -20.66
N LEU A 357 37.06 24.06 -21.70
CA LEU A 357 38.01 23.81 -22.79
C LEU A 357 38.27 25.08 -23.62
N TRP A 358 37.23 25.87 -23.88
CA TRP A 358 37.31 27.13 -24.61
C TRP A 358 38.19 28.14 -23.88
N ASP A 359 37.97 28.31 -22.58
CA ASP A 359 38.76 29.22 -21.74
C ASP A 359 40.23 28.78 -21.69
N LEU A 360 40.48 27.49 -21.47
CA LEU A 360 41.84 26.93 -21.48
C LEU A 360 42.53 27.17 -22.83
N TYR A 361 41.84 26.91 -23.94
CA TYR A 361 42.41 27.11 -25.27
C TYR A 361 42.74 28.59 -25.52
N HIS A 362 41.85 29.52 -25.14
CA HIS A 362 42.06 30.95 -25.35
C HIS A 362 43.14 31.52 -24.42
N ASP A 363 43.24 31.05 -23.18
CA ASP A 363 44.35 31.34 -22.28
C ASP A 363 45.68 30.93 -22.93
N LYS A 364 45.79 29.66 -23.37
CA LYS A 364 47.02 29.18 -24.03
C LYS A 364 47.30 29.89 -25.35
N LYS A 365 46.28 30.24 -26.13
CA LYS A 365 46.43 30.98 -27.39
C LYS A 365 46.99 32.39 -27.16
N LYS A 366 46.65 33.05 -26.04
CA LYS A 366 47.21 34.36 -25.67
C LYS A 366 48.68 34.28 -25.26
N HIS A 367 49.07 33.22 -24.56
CA HIS A 367 50.41 33.10 -23.96
C HIS A 367 51.43 32.28 -24.77
N LEU A 368 50.99 31.42 -25.70
CA LEU A 368 51.87 30.56 -26.48
C LEU A 368 51.99 31.04 -27.93
N SER A 369 53.19 30.89 -28.51
CA SER A 369 53.36 31.00 -29.96
C SER A 369 52.59 29.88 -30.69
N GLN A 370 52.24 30.09 -31.96
CA GLN A 370 51.42 29.14 -32.72
C GLN A 370 52.00 27.71 -32.74
N ASN A 371 53.32 27.57 -32.86
CA ASN A 371 53.99 26.25 -32.82
C ASN A 371 53.88 25.59 -31.44
N LYS A 372 54.06 26.37 -30.36
CA LYS A 372 53.89 25.88 -28.99
C LYS A 372 52.42 25.52 -28.70
N LEU A 373 51.47 26.29 -29.23
CA LEU A 373 50.04 25.99 -29.12
C LEU A 373 49.64 24.70 -29.85
N ARG A 374 50.16 24.48 -31.07
CA ARG A 374 49.96 23.20 -31.80
C ARG A 374 50.53 22.02 -31.02
N LYS A 375 51.73 22.19 -30.43
CA LYS A 375 52.35 21.17 -29.56
C LYS A 375 51.48 20.89 -28.34
N PHE A 376 50.99 21.92 -27.65
CA PHE A 376 50.07 21.79 -26.51
C PHE A 376 48.79 21.03 -26.88
N CYS A 377 48.17 21.35 -28.02
CA CYS A 377 46.96 20.66 -28.48
C CYS A 377 47.26 19.17 -28.69
N ARG A 378 48.37 18.83 -29.35
CA ARG A 378 48.78 17.44 -29.58
C ARG A 378 49.04 16.68 -28.27
N GLU A 379 49.71 17.30 -27.30
CA GLU A 379 50.02 16.69 -26.00
C GLU A 379 48.77 16.48 -25.13
N ASN A 380 47.71 17.25 -25.34
CA ASN A 380 46.45 17.12 -24.61
C ASN A 380 45.34 16.44 -25.44
N PHE A 381 45.72 15.76 -26.53
CA PHE A 381 44.79 15.04 -27.41
C PHE A 381 43.65 15.92 -27.93
N LEU A 382 44.00 17.11 -28.44
CA LEU A 382 43.09 18.08 -29.03
C LEU A 382 43.47 18.35 -30.49
N SER A 383 42.47 18.39 -31.36
CA SER A 383 42.63 18.75 -32.75
C SER A 383 42.77 20.26 -32.91
N PHE A 384 43.98 20.74 -33.23
CA PHE A 384 44.23 22.17 -33.46
C PHE A 384 43.35 22.77 -34.57
N LEU A 385 43.07 21.99 -35.63
CA LEU A 385 42.24 22.44 -36.74
C LEU A 385 40.78 22.63 -36.32
N ARG A 386 40.19 21.67 -35.58
CA ARG A 386 38.82 21.77 -35.08
C ARG A 386 38.66 22.86 -34.03
N LEU A 387 39.68 23.09 -33.18
CA LEU A 387 39.68 24.23 -32.25
C LEU A 387 39.68 25.57 -32.97
N ARG A 388 40.40 25.69 -34.09
CA ARG A 388 40.36 26.88 -34.94
C ARG A 388 38.99 27.03 -35.62
N GLU A 389 38.47 25.95 -36.18
CA GLU A 389 37.13 25.93 -36.78
C GLU A 389 36.05 26.35 -35.78
N TRP A 390 36.11 25.86 -34.55
CA TRP A 390 35.22 26.28 -33.46
C TRP A 390 35.30 27.79 -33.22
N HIS A 391 36.52 28.34 -33.18
CA HIS A 391 36.73 29.77 -33.03
C HIS A 391 36.15 30.59 -34.19
N ASP A 392 36.35 30.12 -35.42
CA ASP A 392 35.86 30.78 -36.64
C ASP A 392 34.32 30.78 -36.68
N ILE A 393 33.67 29.65 -36.38
CA ILE A 393 32.21 29.54 -36.29
C ILE A 393 31.65 30.45 -35.18
N HIS A 394 32.30 30.49 -34.01
CA HIS A 394 31.91 31.38 -32.93
C HIS A 394 31.98 32.85 -33.36
N GLN A 395 33.04 33.27 -34.06
CA GLN A 395 33.13 34.64 -34.57
C GLN A 395 32.03 34.96 -35.58
N GLN A 396 31.73 34.04 -36.51
CA GLN A 396 30.66 34.21 -37.47
C GLN A 396 29.30 34.38 -36.79
N LEU A 397 28.98 33.49 -35.84
CA LEU A 397 27.74 33.56 -35.07
C LEU A 397 27.67 34.83 -34.22
N HIS A 398 28.76 35.21 -33.55
CA HIS A 398 28.84 36.43 -32.75
C HIS A 398 28.52 37.67 -33.58
N VAL A 399 29.12 37.81 -34.77
CA VAL A 399 28.84 38.92 -35.69
C VAL A 399 27.37 38.94 -36.05
N GLN A 400 26.81 37.79 -36.39
CA GLN A 400 25.45 37.69 -36.86
C GLN A 400 24.41 37.98 -35.78
N VAL A 401 24.58 37.45 -34.57
CA VAL A 401 23.66 37.76 -33.46
C VAL A 401 23.75 39.23 -33.05
N THR A 402 24.93 39.84 -33.16
CA THR A 402 25.12 41.28 -32.92
C THR A 402 24.36 42.10 -33.96
N GLN A 403 24.44 41.73 -35.25
CA GLN A 403 23.65 42.35 -36.33
C GLN A 403 22.14 42.17 -36.14
N MET A 404 21.72 41.09 -35.49
CA MET A 404 20.33 40.85 -35.10
C MET A 404 19.90 41.67 -33.87
N GLY A 405 20.80 42.42 -33.24
CA GLY A 405 20.53 43.26 -32.06
C GLY A 405 20.63 42.51 -30.72
N LEU A 406 21.10 41.26 -30.71
CA LEU A 406 21.34 40.50 -29.48
C LEU A 406 22.62 40.98 -28.81
N LYS A 407 22.64 41.00 -27.47
CA LYS A 407 23.74 41.59 -26.69
C LYS A 407 24.36 40.54 -25.78
N PRO A 408 25.69 40.34 -25.83
CA PRO A 408 26.41 39.50 -24.87
C PRO A 408 26.19 39.98 -23.43
N ASN A 409 26.11 39.02 -22.50
CA ASN A 409 26.02 39.29 -21.06
C ASN A 409 27.32 39.90 -20.53
N LYS A 410 27.20 40.84 -19.58
CA LYS A 410 28.34 41.50 -18.92
C LYS A 410 28.87 40.72 -17.72
N ILE A 411 27.98 39.98 -17.06
CA ILE A 411 28.27 39.15 -15.90
C ILE A 411 28.17 37.70 -16.37
N PRO A 412 29.13 36.81 -16.03
CA PRO A 412 29.03 35.40 -16.36
C PRO A 412 27.73 34.79 -15.84
N ALA A 413 27.07 34.00 -16.68
CA ALA A 413 25.81 33.33 -16.32
C ALA A 413 26.07 32.13 -15.40
N GLU A 414 25.11 31.83 -14.52
CA GLU A 414 25.20 30.65 -13.67
C GLU A 414 24.69 29.38 -14.38
N TYR A 415 24.76 28.26 -13.67
CA TYR A 415 24.39 26.96 -14.20
C TYR A 415 22.95 26.93 -14.72
N GLN A 416 22.00 27.50 -13.97
CA GLN A 416 20.59 27.41 -14.28
C GLN A 416 20.24 28.17 -15.58
N GLU A 417 20.71 29.40 -15.74
CA GLU A 417 20.42 30.26 -16.90
C GLU A 417 20.94 29.64 -18.19
N ILE A 418 22.17 29.10 -18.17
CA ILE A 418 22.78 28.42 -19.31
C ILE A 418 21.91 27.22 -19.70
N HIS A 419 21.55 26.37 -18.74
CA HIS A 419 20.85 25.12 -19.04
C HIS A 419 19.38 25.33 -19.42
N GLN A 420 18.71 26.35 -18.86
CA GLN A 420 17.38 26.77 -19.30
C GLN A 420 17.39 27.33 -20.74
N ALA A 421 18.43 28.04 -21.14
CA ALA A 421 18.59 28.49 -22.52
C ALA A 421 18.80 27.31 -23.48
N LEU A 422 19.67 26.35 -23.12
CA LEU A 422 19.89 25.13 -23.89
C LEU A 422 18.61 24.29 -24.02
N LEU A 423 17.82 24.18 -22.93
CA LEU A 423 16.54 23.46 -22.92
C LEU A 423 15.59 23.95 -24.02
N SER A 424 15.62 25.24 -24.37
CA SER A 424 14.73 25.80 -25.41
C SER A 424 14.90 25.16 -26.80
N GLY A 425 16.09 24.62 -27.11
CA GLY A 425 16.33 23.83 -28.32
C GLY A 425 16.24 22.30 -28.11
N LEU A 426 16.24 21.85 -26.86
CA LEU A 426 16.42 20.45 -26.45
C LEU A 426 15.22 19.87 -25.70
N LEU A 427 14.04 20.53 -25.72
CA LEU A 427 12.81 20.03 -25.09
C LEU A 427 12.43 18.61 -25.50
N SER A 428 12.75 18.21 -26.73
CA SER A 428 12.52 16.84 -27.24
C SER A 428 13.56 15.82 -26.74
N ASN A 429 14.67 16.27 -26.16
CA ASN A 429 15.82 15.45 -25.76
C ASN A 429 16.00 15.42 -24.23
N ILE A 430 14.91 15.56 -23.47
CA ILE A 430 14.89 15.38 -22.02
C ILE A 430 14.56 13.93 -21.66
N ALA A 431 15.05 13.48 -20.49
CA ALA A 431 14.73 12.17 -19.96
C ALA A 431 14.78 12.11 -18.44
N ILE A 432 13.95 11.23 -17.87
CA ILE A 432 13.94 10.88 -16.44
C ILE A 432 14.51 9.48 -16.23
N LYS A 433 15.30 9.31 -15.19
CA LYS A 433 15.89 8.04 -14.80
C LYS A 433 14.79 7.09 -14.30
N THR A 434 14.67 5.91 -14.90
CA THR A 434 13.68 4.88 -14.51
C THR A 434 14.31 3.66 -13.86
N ASP A 435 15.59 3.39 -14.14
CA ASP A 435 16.37 2.32 -13.50
C ASP A 435 17.84 2.79 -13.30
N LYS A 436 18.71 1.96 -12.71
CA LYS A 436 20.11 2.30 -12.37
C LYS A 436 20.88 2.96 -13.52
N LYS A 437 20.70 2.48 -14.75
CA LYS A 437 21.37 3.01 -15.96
C LYS A 437 20.43 3.36 -17.11
N GLU A 438 19.12 3.12 -16.98
CA GLU A 438 18.12 3.37 -18.03
C GLU A 438 17.31 4.64 -17.73
N TYR A 439 17.04 5.41 -18.78
CA TYR A 439 16.23 6.61 -18.78
C TYR A 439 15.04 6.45 -19.73
N THR A 440 13.93 7.08 -19.36
CA THR A 440 12.77 7.25 -20.22
C THR A 440 12.69 8.70 -20.67
N GLY A 441 12.86 8.91 -21.98
CA GLY A 441 12.77 10.19 -22.64
C GLY A 441 11.37 10.52 -23.15
N THR A 442 11.26 11.66 -23.82
CA THR A 442 10.04 12.03 -24.54
C THR A 442 9.59 10.91 -25.49
N ARG A 443 8.28 10.79 -25.72
CA ARG A 443 7.69 9.74 -26.57
C ARG A 443 7.99 8.31 -26.08
N ASN A 444 8.23 8.14 -24.77
CA ASN A 444 8.56 6.88 -24.10
C ASN A 444 9.83 6.18 -24.64
N LEU A 445 10.79 6.96 -25.15
CA LEU A 445 12.05 6.42 -25.65
C LEU A 445 12.91 5.91 -24.49
N LYS A 446 13.35 4.65 -24.56
CA LYS A 446 14.34 4.10 -23.63
C LYS A 446 15.74 4.44 -24.10
N LEU A 447 16.55 5.05 -23.24
CA LEU A 447 17.89 5.50 -23.58
C LEU A 447 18.88 5.35 -22.42
N HIS A 448 20.17 5.39 -22.77
CA HIS A 448 21.27 5.36 -21.82
C HIS A 448 22.21 6.56 -22.02
N ILE A 449 22.87 7.01 -20.96
CA ILE A 449 23.95 8.01 -21.08
C ILE A 449 25.13 7.35 -21.81
N PHE A 450 25.67 8.01 -22.83
CA PHE A 450 26.85 7.54 -23.55
C PHE A 450 28.06 7.35 -22.60
N PRO A 451 28.80 6.22 -22.65
CA PRO A 451 29.89 5.93 -21.72
C PRO A 451 30.99 6.99 -21.62
N GLY A 452 31.23 7.75 -22.69
CA GLY A 452 32.22 8.85 -22.69
C GLY A 452 31.80 10.12 -21.94
N SER A 453 30.54 10.21 -21.48
CA SER A 453 30.06 11.35 -20.70
C SER A 453 30.61 11.34 -19.27
N GLY A 454 30.88 12.53 -18.71
CA GLY A 454 31.22 12.68 -17.29
C GLY A 454 30.11 12.19 -16.35
N LEU A 455 28.87 12.16 -16.82
CA LEU A 455 27.70 11.80 -16.03
C LEU A 455 27.35 10.31 -16.09
N HIS A 456 28.04 9.50 -16.90
CA HIS A 456 27.68 8.09 -17.15
C HIS A 456 27.63 7.23 -15.87
N LYS A 457 28.55 7.45 -14.92
CA LYS A 457 28.64 6.64 -13.69
C LYS A 457 27.49 6.89 -12.72
N LYS A 458 27.29 8.15 -12.30
CA LYS A 458 26.29 8.51 -11.28
C LYS A 458 24.90 8.69 -11.90
N GLY A 459 24.81 9.40 -13.03
CA GLY A 459 23.59 9.69 -13.78
C GLY A 459 22.55 10.47 -12.98
N PRO A 460 22.19 11.72 -13.35
CA PRO A 460 21.19 12.51 -12.63
C PRO A 460 19.78 11.91 -12.76
N LYS A 461 18.84 12.32 -11.90
CA LYS A 461 17.42 11.91 -11.99
C LYS A 461 16.78 12.43 -13.28
N TRP A 462 17.03 13.69 -13.62
CA TRP A 462 16.59 14.33 -14.85
C TRP A 462 17.80 14.79 -15.65
N LEU A 463 17.75 14.57 -16.96
CA LEU A 463 18.78 15.06 -17.89
C LEU A 463 18.17 15.70 -19.13
N MET A 464 18.96 16.53 -19.77
CA MET A 464 18.84 16.87 -21.19
C MET A 464 20.07 16.36 -21.96
N ALA A 465 19.90 16.13 -23.25
CA ALA A 465 20.97 15.69 -24.16
C ALA A 465 21.01 16.56 -25.42
N ALA A 466 22.20 16.89 -25.92
CA ALA A 466 22.32 17.57 -27.21
C ALA A 466 21.85 16.67 -28.36
N GLU A 467 22.23 15.38 -28.31
CA GLU A 467 21.95 14.42 -29.36
C GLU A 467 21.48 13.07 -28.81
N LEU A 468 20.58 12.44 -29.57
CA LEU A 468 20.12 11.06 -29.36
C LEU A 468 20.52 10.22 -30.57
N VAL A 469 21.43 9.27 -30.38
CA VAL A 469 22.01 8.46 -31.46
C VAL A 469 21.82 6.98 -31.17
N GLU A 470 21.27 6.25 -32.14
CA GLU A 470 21.06 4.80 -32.06
C GLU A 470 22.16 4.07 -32.84
N THR A 471 22.92 3.23 -32.14
CA THR A 471 23.93 2.33 -32.73
C THR A 471 23.48 0.87 -32.58
N GLY A 472 23.60 0.31 -31.38
CA GLY A 472 22.94 -0.93 -30.94
C GLY A 472 21.91 -0.71 -29.83
N ARG A 473 22.05 0.39 -29.09
CA ARG A 473 21.06 0.95 -28.15
C ARG A 473 20.96 2.45 -28.40
N LEU A 474 19.91 3.09 -27.90
CA LEU A 474 19.78 4.53 -27.97
C LEU A 474 20.62 5.21 -26.89
N TYR A 475 21.58 6.04 -27.30
CA TYR A 475 22.45 6.77 -26.41
C TYR A 475 22.19 8.27 -26.44
N ALA A 476 22.09 8.88 -25.27
CA ALA A 476 22.17 10.32 -25.08
C ALA A 476 23.63 10.77 -25.02
N ARG A 477 24.01 11.72 -25.88
CA ARG A 477 25.35 12.28 -25.98
C ARG A 477 25.32 13.76 -25.61
N ILE A 478 26.39 14.21 -24.94
CA ILE A 478 26.53 15.57 -24.41
C ILE A 478 25.34 15.88 -23.50
N VAL A 479 25.41 15.40 -22.27
CA VAL A 479 24.29 15.44 -21.32
C VAL A 479 24.53 16.41 -20.18
N ALA A 480 23.45 16.92 -19.59
CA ALA A 480 23.51 17.68 -18.36
C ALA A 480 22.35 17.41 -17.44
N LYS A 481 22.60 17.56 -16.14
CA LYS A 481 21.56 17.55 -15.11
C LYS A 481 20.65 18.77 -15.30
N ILE A 482 19.34 18.53 -15.25
CA ILE A 482 18.31 19.57 -15.21
C ILE A 482 17.36 19.32 -14.03
N GLU A 483 16.59 20.32 -13.67
CA GLU A 483 15.47 20.19 -12.72
C GLU A 483 14.13 20.28 -13.49
N PRO A 484 13.10 19.52 -13.10
CA PRO A 484 11.84 19.43 -13.85
C PRO A 484 11.07 20.76 -13.90
N GLU A 485 11.22 21.63 -12.90
CA GLU A 485 10.57 22.94 -12.81
C GLU A 485 11.05 23.90 -13.91
N TRP A 486 12.22 23.63 -14.50
CA TRP A 486 12.77 24.42 -15.61
C TRP A 486 12.05 24.12 -16.93
N ILE A 487 11.41 22.96 -17.04
CA ILE A 487 10.87 22.46 -18.31
C ILE A 487 9.54 23.14 -18.64
N GLU A 488 8.63 23.26 -17.67
CA GLU A 488 7.28 23.82 -17.87
C GLU A 488 7.31 25.26 -18.41
N PRO A 489 8.08 26.21 -17.84
CA PRO A 489 8.16 27.59 -18.35
C PRO A 489 8.79 27.68 -19.75
N VAL A 490 9.77 26.83 -20.06
CA VAL A 490 10.45 26.82 -21.36
C VAL A 490 9.57 26.18 -22.44
N ALA A 491 8.80 25.16 -22.07
CA ALA A 491 7.89 24.46 -22.98
C ALA A 491 6.63 25.26 -23.31
N GLY A 492 6.12 26.09 -22.40
CA GLY A 492 4.97 26.95 -22.66
C GLY A 492 3.76 26.18 -23.18
N ASP A 493 3.30 26.51 -24.38
CA ASP A 493 2.11 25.90 -25.02
C ASP A 493 2.31 24.44 -25.49
N LEU A 494 3.55 23.93 -25.42
CA LEU A 494 3.88 22.56 -25.84
C LEU A 494 3.47 21.50 -24.80
N ILE A 495 3.18 21.92 -23.57
CA ILE A 495 2.78 21.01 -22.50
C ILE A 495 1.30 20.65 -22.61
N ARG A 496 0.97 19.44 -22.18
CA ARG A 496 -0.42 18.98 -22.03
C ARG A 496 -0.74 18.86 -20.56
N ARG A 497 -1.84 19.49 -20.17
CA ARG A 497 -2.40 19.44 -18.82
C ARG A 497 -3.55 18.46 -18.81
N GLN A 498 -3.59 17.60 -17.81
CA GLN A 498 -4.70 16.71 -17.52
C GLN A 498 -5.10 16.95 -16.08
N TYR A 499 -6.40 17.06 -15.84
CA TYR A 499 -6.96 17.26 -14.52
C TYR A 499 -7.71 16.00 -14.11
N SER A 500 -7.58 15.60 -12.87
CA SER A 500 -8.21 14.41 -12.31
C SER A 500 -8.67 14.67 -10.89
N ASP A 501 -9.69 13.92 -10.45
CA ASP A 501 -10.20 13.94 -9.08
C ASP A 501 -10.60 15.38 -8.63
N PRO A 502 -11.52 16.04 -9.37
CA PRO A 502 -12.09 17.31 -8.92
C PRO A 502 -12.98 17.06 -7.70
N HIS A 503 -12.69 17.73 -6.58
CA HIS A 503 -13.41 17.55 -5.32
C HIS A 503 -13.45 18.85 -4.52
N TRP A 504 -14.40 18.94 -3.59
CA TRP A 504 -14.47 20.07 -2.67
C TRP A 504 -13.44 19.98 -1.55
N GLU A 505 -12.70 21.07 -1.29
CA GLU A 505 -11.86 21.19 -0.10
C GLU A 505 -12.46 22.20 0.90
N LYS A 506 -12.90 21.68 2.05
CA LYS A 506 -13.59 22.44 3.12
C LYS A 506 -12.83 23.64 3.67
N LYS A 507 -11.51 23.52 3.86
CA LYS A 507 -10.65 24.59 4.45
C LYS A 507 -10.48 25.79 3.51
N PRO A 508 -10.02 25.63 2.26
CA PRO A 508 -9.95 26.74 1.31
C PRO A 508 -11.32 27.14 0.73
N ALA A 509 -12.37 26.32 0.96
CA ALA A 509 -13.72 26.52 0.44
C ALA A 509 -13.75 26.71 -1.08
N GLN A 510 -13.09 25.80 -1.81
CA GLN A 510 -13.02 25.80 -3.26
C GLN A 510 -12.92 24.38 -3.80
N VAL A 511 -13.33 24.18 -5.06
CA VAL A 511 -13.08 22.93 -5.77
C VAL A 511 -11.61 22.86 -6.18
N THR A 512 -10.92 21.80 -5.76
CA THR A 512 -9.54 21.51 -6.13
C THR A 512 -9.50 20.27 -7.02
N ALA A 513 -8.46 20.18 -7.84
CA ALA A 513 -8.19 18.98 -8.62
C ALA A 513 -6.69 18.72 -8.64
N PHE A 514 -6.32 17.51 -9.04
CA PHE A 514 -4.93 17.18 -9.31
C PHE A 514 -4.62 17.38 -10.79
N GLU A 515 -3.63 18.23 -11.06
CA GLU A 515 -3.07 18.48 -12.38
C GLU A 515 -1.84 17.61 -12.61
N GLN A 516 -1.85 16.88 -13.72
CA GLN A 516 -0.69 16.24 -14.30
C GLN A 516 -0.26 17.02 -15.55
N VAL A 517 1.02 17.39 -15.60
CA VAL A 517 1.60 18.11 -16.75
C VAL A 517 2.57 17.17 -17.46
N SER A 518 2.40 17.02 -18.77
CA SER A 518 3.27 16.20 -19.62
C SER A 518 3.80 16.98 -20.81
N LEU A 519 5.04 16.67 -21.21
CA LEU A 519 5.67 17.20 -22.41
C LEU A 519 6.00 16.03 -23.35
N TYR A 520 5.41 16.04 -24.55
CA TYR A 520 5.58 14.97 -25.55
C TYR A 520 5.38 13.55 -25.00
N GLY A 521 4.40 13.38 -24.09
CA GLY A 521 4.09 12.10 -23.44
C GLY A 521 4.94 11.76 -22.22
N LEU A 522 5.95 12.57 -21.87
CA LEU A 522 6.73 12.41 -20.64
C LEU A 522 6.09 13.24 -19.51
N PRO A 523 5.64 12.64 -18.39
CA PRO A 523 5.14 13.40 -17.24
C PRO A 523 6.28 14.22 -16.61
N ILE A 524 6.13 15.55 -16.62
CA ILE A 524 7.09 16.49 -15.99
C ILE A 524 6.61 16.90 -14.60
N VAL A 525 5.30 17.02 -14.42
CA VAL A 525 4.65 17.19 -13.11
C VAL A 525 3.67 16.04 -12.96
N ALA A 526 3.96 15.12 -12.04
CA ALA A 526 3.14 13.92 -11.85
C ALA A 526 1.79 14.25 -11.20
N ARG A 527 1.78 15.12 -10.18
CA ARG A 527 0.59 15.49 -9.43
C ARG A 527 0.80 16.84 -8.73
N ARG A 528 0.08 17.87 -9.15
CA ARG A 528 0.05 19.21 -8.52
C ARG A 528 -1.38 19.56 -8.15
N ARG A 529 -1.62 20.01 -6.92
CA ARG A 529 -2.93 20.50 -6.51
C ARG A 529 -3.17 21.88 -7.15
N VAL A 530 -4.32 22.06 -7.78
CA VAL A 530 -4.70 23.33 -8.43
C VAL A 530 -6.14 23.70 -8.08
N HIS A 531 -6.44 25.00 -8.15
CA HIS A 531 -7.81 25.51 -8.06
C HIS A 531 -8.54 25.18 -9.36
N PHE A 532 -9.55 24.31 -9.27
CA PHE A 532 -10.25 23.75 -10.43
C PHE A 532 -11.39 24.65 -10.95
N GLY A 533 -11.91 25.53 -10.09
CA GLY A 533 -12.98 26.49 -10.42
C GLY A 533 -12.81 27.22 -11.77
N PRO A 534 -11.65 27.84 -12.07
CA PRO A 534 -11.44 28.54 -13.33
C PRO A 534 -11.18 27.63 -14.54
N ILE A 535 -10.87 26.35 -14.30
CA ILE A 535 -10.55 25.37 -15.33
C ILE A 535 -11.84 24.78 -15.92
N ASP A 536 -12.76 24.36 -15.05
CA ASP A 536 -14.09 23.88 -15.42
C ASP A 536 -15.14 24.45 -14.45
N PRO A 537 -15.70 25.64 -14.77
CA PRO A 537 -16.65 26.29 -13.89
C PRO A 537 -17.95 25.50 -13.70
N ALA A 538 -18.42 24.81 -14.74
CA ALA A 538 -19.68 24.08 -14.71
C ALA A 538 -19.59 22.90 -13.73
N LEU A 539 -18.58 22.04 -13.90
CA LEU A 539 -18.36 20.92 -13.00
C LEU A 539 -18.04 21.39 -11.56
N SER A 540 -17.29 22.47 -11.42
CA SER A 540 -16.97 23.04 -10.11
C SER A 540 -18.20 23.60 -9.39
N HIS A 541 -19.16 24.16 -10.11
CA HIS A 541 -20.43 24.61 -9.55
C HIS A 541 -21.26 23.46 -9.01
N GLU A 542 -21.36 22.36 -9.77
CA GLU A 542 -22.08 21.15 -9.34
C GLU A 542 -21.46 20.53 -8.09
N ILE A 543 -20.12 20.36 -8.08
CA ILE A 543 -19.38 19.83 -6.92
C ILE A 543 -19.56 20.75 -5.71
N PHE A 544 -19.48 22.08 -5.91
CA PHE A 544 -19.72 23.03 -4.84
C PHE A 544 -21.12 22.84 -4.21
N ILE A 545 -22.17 22.72 -5.01
CA ILE A 545 -23.52 22.54 -4.46
C ILE A 545 -23.64 21.21 -3.74
N ARG A 546 -23.23 20.09 -4.36
CA ARG A 546 -23.37 18.75 -3.78
C ARG A 546 -22.58 18.60 -2.49
N ASP A 547 -21.30 18.92 -2.52
CA ASP A 547 -20.43 18.63 -1.38
C ASP A 547 -20.54 19.74 -0.33
N ALA A 548 -20.51 21.02 -0.73
CA ALA A 548 -20.48 22.12 0.24
C ALA A 548 -21.84 22.42 0.85
N LEU A 549 -22.92 22.37 0.06
CA LEU A 549 -24.26 22.82 0.49
C LEU A 549 -25.21 21.67 0.84
N VAL A 550 -25.27 20.62 0.03
CA VAL A 550 -26.15 19.46 0.27
C VAL A 550 -25.57 18.57 1.36
N GLN A 551 -24.33 18.09 1.22
CA GLN A 551 -23.66 17.27 2.23
C GLN A 551 -23.19 18.06 3.47
N GLY A 552 -23.31 19.39 3.44
CA GLY A 552 -22.95 20.24 4.56
C GLY A 552 -21.44 20.39 4.79
N ASP A 553 -20.60 20.08 3.78
CA ASP A 553 -19.16 19.94 3.97
C ASP A 553 -18.40 21.27 3.88
N TRP A 554 -18.96 22.29 4.51
CA TRP A 554 -18.47 23.67 4.45
C TRP A 554 -18.64 24.39 5.79
N PHE A 555 -17.61 25.13 6.22
CA PHE A 555 -17.69 26.00 7.39
C PHE A 555 -18.38 27.32 7.04
N CYS A 556 -19.70 27.30 6.87
CA CYS A 556 -20.51 28.49 6.61
C CYS A 556 -21.17 28.98 7.91
N ARG A 557 -21.05 30.28 8.22
CA ARG A 557 -21.72 30.92 9.37
C ARG A 557 -23.06 31.54 9.01
N ALA A 558 -23.57 31.29 7.80
CA ALA A 558 -24.83 31.85 7.33
C ALA A 558 -26.01 31.29 8.13
N PRO A 559 -27.01 32.12 8.48
CA PRO A 559 -28.20 31.65 9.18
C PRO A 559 -28.97 30.55 8.44
N PHE A 560 -29.10 30.63 7.10
CA PHE A 560 -29.81 29.63 6.30
C PHE A 560 -29.15 28.25 6.40
N PHE A 561 -27.82 28.20 6.40
CA PHE A 561 -27.08 26.95 6.34
C PHE A 561 -27.23 26.15 7.64
N LYS A 562 -27.14 26.85 8.79
CA LYS A 562 -27.42 26.24 10.09
C LYS A 562 -28.88 25.76 10.18
N HIS A 563 -29.83 26.61 9.78
CA HIS A 563 -31.25 26.26 9.77
C HIS A 563 -31.54 25.01 8.91
N ASN A 564 -30.99 24.94 7.70
CA ASN A 564 -31.17 23.83 6.78
C ASN A 564 -30.59 22.53 7.34
N LEU A 565 -29.37 22.58 7.92
CA LEU A 565 -28.74 21.41 8.55
C LEU A 565 -29.53 20.92 9.78
N ASP A 566 -29.93 21.84 10.66
CA ASP A 566 -30.75 21.51 11.85
C ASP A 566 -32.09 20.87 11.42
N LEU A 567 -32.69 21.38 10.33
CA LEU A 567 -33.95 20.87 9.79
C LEU A 567 -33.79 19.48 9.17
N ILE A 568 -32.77 19.25 8.33
CA ILE A 568 -32.46 17.93 7.74
C ILE A 568 -32.23 16.90 8.85
N GLN A 569 -31.38 17.23 9.84
CA GLN A 569 -31.11 16.35 10.97
C GLN A 569 -32.38 16.01 11.77
N SER A 570 -33.30 16.96 11.92
CA SER A 570 -34.58 16.72 12.59
C SER A 570 -35.50 15.75 11.83
N VAL A 571 -35.45 15.78 10.49
CA VAL A 571 -36.23 14.89 9.62
C VAL A 571 -35.59 13.48 9.56
N GLU A 572 -34.26 13.39 9.48
CA GLU A 572 -33.52 12.12 9.59
C GLU A 572 -33.80 11.40 10.93
N LEU A 573 -33.85 12.14 12.03
CA LEU A 573 -34.20 11.57 13.34
C LEU A 573 -35.63 11.01 13.34
N LEU A 574 -36.56 11.65 12.63
CA LEU A 574 -37.93 11.16 12.46
C LEU A 574 -37.99 9.91 11.58
N GLU A 575 -37.18 9.80 10.53
CA GLU A 575 -37.03 8.56 9.75
C GLU A 575 -36.55 7.39 10.58
N GLN A 576 -35.50 7.62 11.39
CA GLN A 576 -34.94 6.60 12.28
C GLN A 576 -35.96 6.14 13.33
N LYS A 577 -36.70 7.07 13.93
CA LYS A 577 -37.77 6.76 14.91
C LYS A 577 -38.96 6.03 14.28
N SER A 578 -39.37 6.44 13.08
CA SER A 578 -40.57 5.90 12.40
C SER A 578 -40.31 4.67 11.54
N ARG A 579 -39.03 4.31 11.34
CA ARG A 579 -38.59 3.20 10.48
C ARG A 579 -39.14 3.29 9.05
N ARG A 580 -39.23 4.51 8.52
CA ARG A 580 -39.65 4.84 7.15
C ARG A 580 -38.53 5.64 6.49
N ARG A 581 -38.07 5.18 5.32
CA ARG A 581 -36.93 5.75 4.54
C ARG A 581 -37.39 6.76 3.48
N ASP A 582 -38.69 7.00 3.47
CA ASP A 582 -39.44 7.77 2.49
C ASP A 582 -39.93 9.09 3.10
N VAL A 583 -39.37 9.54 4.24
CA VAL A 583 -39.76 10.81 4.84
C VAL A 583 -38.86 11.93 4.34
N LEU A 584 -37.54 11.75 4.26
CA LEU A 584 -36.59 12.74 3.75
C LEU A 584 -36.51 12.67 2.22
N VAL A 585 -36.49 13.83 1.57
CA VAL A 585 -36.19 13.93 0.13
C VAL A 585 -34.73 13.56 -0.18
N ASP A 586 -34.49 13.02 -1.38
CA ASP A 586 -33.16 12.69 -1.91
C ASP A 586 -32.25 13.93 -1.98
N ASP A 587 -30.95 13.75 -1.80
CA ASP A 587 -29.88 14.72 -2.08
C ASP A 587 -30.04 15.39 -3.46
N GLU A 588 -30.59 14.68 -4.46
CA GLU A 588 -30.87 15.24 -5.79
C GLU A 588 -31.93 16.36 -5.74
N VAL A 589 -32.93 16.26 -4.85
CA VAL A 589 -33.94 17.30 -4.66
C VAL A 589 -33.30 18.53 -4.00
N LEU A 590 -32.44 18.33 -3.01
CA LEU A 590 -31.67 19.40 -2.37
C LEU A 590 -30.71 20.08 -3.35
N PHE A 591 -30.06 19.28 -4.20
CA PHE A 591 -29.18 19.77 -5.27
C PHE A 591 -29.95 20.65 -6.25
N GLU A 592 -31.10 20.20 -6.75
CA GLU A 592 -31.93 20.98 -7.67
C GLU A 592 -32.49 22.26 -7.01
N PHE A 593 -32.86 22.20 -5.72
CA PHE A 593 -33.24 23.40 -4.96
C PHE A 593 -32.13 24.45 -4.97
N TYR A 594 -30.90 24.08 -4.60
CA TYR A 594 -29.79 25.03 -4.57
C TYR A 594 -29.37 25.47 -5.98
N LYS A 595 -29.36 24.58 -6.97
CA LYS A 595 -28.99 24.86 -8.36
C LYS A 595 -29.93 25.86 -9.04
N GLN A 596 -31.23 25.80 -8.73
CA GLN A 596 -32.20 26.77 -9.26
C GLN A 596 -31.97 28.19 -8.73
N HIS A 597 -31.41 28.33 -7.52
CA HIS A 597 -31.23 29.62 -6.86
C HIS A 597 -29.82 30.20 -7.03
N ILE A 598 -28.78 29.37 -7.12
CA ILE A 598 -27.38 29.81 -7.15
C ILE A 598 -26.91 29.93 -8.61
N PRO A 599 -26.35 31.08 -9.04
CA PRO A 599 -25.84 31.23 -10.40
C PRO A 599 -24.64 30.32 -10.73
N GLU A 600 -24.56 29.84 -11.97
CA GLU A 600 -23.53 28.91 -12.46
C GLU A 600 -22.07 29.41 -12.32
N HIS A 601 -21.84 30.73 -12.23
CA HIS A 601 -20.50 31.29 -12.07
C HIS A 601 -19.96 31.19 -10.63
N ILE A 602 -20.76 30.72 -9.68
CA ILE A 602 -20.38 30.56 -8.28
C ILE A 602 -19.75 29.18 -8.08
N VAL A 603 -18.43 29.14 -8.00
CA VAL A 603 -17.65 27.88 -7.97
C VAL A 603 -16.82 27.71 -6.69
N ASN A 604 -16.93 28.64 -5.74
CA ASN A 604 -16.23 28.63 -4.47
C ASN A 604 -16.97 29.43 -3.40
N GLY A 605 -16.60 29.20 -2.14
CA GLY A 605 -17.25 29.83 -0.98
C GLY A 605 -17.07 31.35 -0.94
N ALA A 606 -15.93 31.88 -1.40
CA ALA A 606 -15.69 33.33 -1.44
C ALA A 606 -16.62 34.06 -2.43
N GLY A 607 -16.83 33.46 -3.61
CA GLY A 607 -17.79 33.92 -4.61
C GLY A 607 -19.21 33.81 -4.08
N PHE A 608 -19.57 32.68 -3.48
CA PHE A 608 -20.89 32.45 -2.90
C PHE A 608 -21.22 33.46 -1.80
N GLU A 609 -20.32 33.71 -0.84
CA GLU A 609 -20.55 34.65 0.25
C GLU A 609 -20.82 36.08 -0.24
N ARG A 610 -20.11 36.52 -1.29
CA ARG A 610 -20.35 37.84 -1.90
C ARG A 610 -21.71 37.90 -2.58
N TRP A 611 -22.07 36.86 -3.34
CA TRP A 611 -23.36 36.78 -4.00
C TRP A 611 -24.51 36.68 -2.99
N ARG A 612 -24.41 35.81 -1.99
CA ARG A 612 -25.40 35.60 -0.93
C ARG A 612 -25.71 36.89 -0.18
N LYS A 613 -24.68 37.60 0.29
CA LYS A 613 -24.86 38.89 1.00
C LYS A 613 -25.60 39.94 0.18
N LYS A 614 -25.48 39.89 -1.14
CA LYS A 614 -26.19 40.80 -2.05
C LYS A 614 -27.65 40.36 -2.21
N ILE A 615 -27.91 39.08 -2.47
CA ILE A 615 -29.28 38.61 -2.71
C ILE A 615 -30.12 38.59 -1.43
N GLU A 616 -29.52 38.35 -0.26
CA GLU A 616 -30.20 38.38 1.05
C GLU A 616 -30.71 39.79 1.43
N GLN A 617 -30.19 40.86 0.81
CA GLN A 617 -30.73 42.22 0.99
C GLN A 617 -32.13 42.37 0.39
N ASP A 618 -32.38 41.67 -0.72
CA ASP A 618 -33.66 41.70 -1.44
C ASP A 618 -34.58 40.55 -1.01
N GLN A 619 -34.02 39.35 -0.77
CA GLN A 619 -34.74 38.11 -0.46
C GLN A 619 -34.05 37.32 0.66
N ALA A 620 -34.26 37.75 1.91
CA ALA A 620 -33.59 37.18 3.08
C ALA A 620 -33.83 35.67 3.32
N LYS A 621 -34.90 35.08 2.77
CA LYS A 621 -35.28 33.68 2.98
C LYS A 621 -35.05 32.77 1.75
N LEU A 622 -34.37 33.25 0.71
CA LEU A 622 -34.23 32.54 -0.56
C LEU A 622 -33.68 31.11 -0.45
N LEU A 623 -32.71 30.90 0.46
CA LEU A 623 -32.01 29.62 0.64
C LEU A 623 -32.50 28.81 1.84
N PHE A 624 -33.57 29.25 2.53
CA PHE A 624 -34.09 28.54 3.71
C PHE A 624 -35.04 27.43 3.27
N LEU A 625 -34.69 26.19 3.58
CA LEU A 625 -35.56 25.04 3.41
C LEU A 625 -36.70 25.09 4.43
N ASN A 626 -37.89 24.70 3.99
CA ASN A 626 -39.02 24.44 4.86
C ASN A 626 -39.26 22.93 5.02
N ARG A 627 -40.18 22.56 5.91
CA ARG A 627 -40.44 21.16 6.24
C ARG A 627 -41.12 20.40 5.09
N ASP A 628 -41.92 21.08 4.28
CA ASP A 628 -42.61 20.51 3.12
C ASP A 628 -41.64 20.26 1.96
N ASP A 629 -40.58 21.07 1.83
CA ASP A 629 -39.49 20.86 0.87
C ASP A 629 -38.71 19.57 1.18
N LEU A 630 -38.75 19.11 2.44
CA LEU A 630 -38.00 17.96 2.95
C LEU A 630 -38.85 16.71 3.19
N MET A 631 -40.18 16.83 3.33
CA MET A 631 -41.06 15.72 3.72
C MET A 631 -41.96 15.20 2.59
N GLN A 632 -41.96 13.88 2.37
CA GLN A 632 -43.03 13.24 1.57
C GLN A 632 -44.32 13.14 2.42
N HIS A 633 -45.47 13.55 1.88
CA HIS A 633 -46.72 13.93 2.58
C HIS A 633 -47.48 12.83 3.40
N GLN A 634 -46.83 11.95 4.19
CA GLN A 634 -47.52 10.83 4.88
C GLN A 634 -47.11 10.51 6.34
N ALA A 635 -46.52 11.44 7.10
CA ALA A 635 -45.95 11.13 8.43
C ALA A 635 -46.52 11.93 9.64
N GLU A 636 -47.82 12.26 9.68
CA GLU A 636 -48.40 13.10 10.76
C GLU A 636 -48.65 12.39 12.13
N HIS A 637 -48.42 11.08 12.28
CA HIS A 637 -48.85 10.32 13.48
C HIS A 637 -47.76 9.88 14.47
N ILE A 638 -46.55 10.46 14.46
CA ILE A 638 -45.45 10.07 15.37
C ILE A 638 -45.29 11.11 16.50
N THR A 639 -45.64 10.76 17.74
CA THR A 639 -45.48 11.63 18.92
C THR A 639 -44.31 11.20 19.82
N ALA A 640 -43.70 12.15 20.54
CA ALA A 640 -42.59 11.91 21.48
C ALA A 640 -42.93 10.91 22.61
N THR A 641 -44.20 10.76 22.96
CA THR A 641 -44.69 9.78 23.95
C THR A 641 -44.64 8.34 23.43
N THR A 642 -44.65 8.15 22.12
CA THR A 642 -44.63 6.83 21.47
C THR A 642 -43.21 6.29 21.32
N PHE A 643 -42.24 7.20 21.12
CA PHE A 643 -40.80 6.91 21.01
C PHE A 643 -40.00 7.86 21.93
N PRO A 644 -39.95 7.58 23.24
CA PRO A 644 -39.30 8.45 24.22
C PRO A 644 -37.77 8.42 24.09
N ASP A 645 -37.09 9.52 24.43
CA ASP A 645 -35.63 9.59 24.40
C ASP A 645 -34.98 8.92 25.63
N GLN A 646 -35.77 8.60 26.67
CA GLN A 646 -35.32 7.98 27.92
C GLN A 646 -36.33 6.93 28.43
N MET A 647 -35.83 5.93 29.14
CA MET A 647 -36.64 4.93 29.85
C MET A 647 -36.23 4.84 31.32
N LEU A 648 -37.22 4.80 32.21
CA LEU A 648 -36.99 4.60 33.64
C LEU A 648 -36.73 3.12 33.94
N VAL A 649 -35.57 2.84 34.53
CA VAL A 649 -35.16 1.52 35.06
C VAL A 649 -34.77 1.71 36.52
N ASN A 650 -35.43 1.03 37.45
CA ASN A 650 -35.26 1.24 38.91
C ASN A 650 -35.33 2.73 39.32
N ARG A 651 -36.25 3.51 38.71
CA ARG A 651 -36.41 4.97 38.89
C ARG A 651 -35.27 5.83 38.34
N VAL A 652 -34.29 5.24 37.67
CA VAL A 652 -33.21 5.95 36.95
C VAL A 652 -33.59 6.17 35.49
N PRO A 653 -33.59 7.41 34.97
CA PRO A 653 -33.81 7.68 33.55
C PRO A 653 -32.56 7.36 32.74
N LEU A 654 -32.64 6.33 31.89
CA LEU A 654 -31.54 5.92 31.01
C LEU A 654 -31.87 6.23 29.54
N SER A 655 -30.90 6.75 28.79
CA SER A 655 -31.09 7.21 27.40
C SER A 655 -31.33 6.07 26.39
N LEU A 656 -32.25 6.33 25.46
CA LEU A 656 -32.60 5.45 24.34
C LEU A 656 -32.11 6.04 23.01
N GLU A 657 -31.59 5.18 22.14
CA GLU A 657 -31.26 5.51 20.75
C GLU A 657 -32.05 4.64 19.77
N TYR A 658 -32.40 5.20 18.62
CA TYR A 658 -33.23 4.57 17.60
C TYR A 658 -32.46 4.51 16.28
N HIS A 659 -32.34 3.33 15.69
CA HIS A 659 -31.72 3.16 14.38
C HIS A 659 -32.61 2.33 13.45
N PHE A 660 -32.71 2.74 12.19
CA PHE A 660 -33.42 2.00 11.14
C PHE A 660 -32.45 1.49 10.07
N GLU A 661 -31.82 0.34 10.37
CA GLU A 661 -30.88 -0.33 9.47
C GLU A 661 -31.23 -1.82 9.35
N PRO A 662 -32.24 -2.18 8.54
CA PRO A 662 -32.70 -3.56 8.41
C PRO A 662 -31.55 -4.54 8.15
N GLY A 663 -31.39 -5.53 9.03
CA GLY A 663 -30.37 -6.58 8.92
C GLY A 663 -29.03 -6.28 9.59
N LYS A 664 -28.85 -5.10 10.20
CA LYS A 664 -27.66 -4.76 11.02
C LYS A 664 -27.89 -5.04 12.50
N SER A 665 -26.82 -5.16 13.27
CA SER A 665 -26.85 -5.52 14.70
C SER A 665 -27.54 -4.45 15.56
N HIS A 666 -27.36 -3.17 15.22
CA HIS A 666 -27.89 -2.01 15.94
C HIS A 666 -29.33 -1.61 15.53
N ASP A 667 -29.98 -2.36 14.63
CA ASP A 667 -31.35 -2.07 14.16
C ASP A 667 -32.39 -2.13 15.29
N GLY A 668 -33.18 -1.08 15.47
CA GLY A 668 -34.20 -0.99 16.51
C GLY A 668 -33.82 -0.02 17.63
N VAL A 669 -34.10 -0.41 18.89
CA VAL A 669 -33.90 0.44 20.06
C VAL A 669 -32.70 -0.04 20.86
N THR A 670 -31.80 0.89 21.16
CA THR A 670 -30.63 0.65 21.99
C THR A 670 -30.75 1.41 23.31
N GLN A 671 -30.65 0.69 24.42
CA GLN A 671 -30.55 1.22 25.77
C GLN A 671 -29.10 1.41 26.15
N THR A 672 -28.72 2.63 26.53
CA THR A 672 -27.40 2.90 27.10
C THR A 672 -27.42 2.63 28.61
N ILE A 673 -26.47 1.84 29.12
CA ILE A 673 -26.35 1.42 30.53
C ILE A 673 -24.92 1.76 31.02
N PRO A 674 -24.77 2.54 32.09
CA PRO A 674 -23.49 2.72 32.78
C PRO A 674 -22.97 1.43 33.42
N LEU A 675 -21.66 1.19 33.39
CA LEU A 675 -21.02 -0.01 33.95
C LEU A 675 -21.41 -0.29 35.41
N SER A 676 -21.48 0.75 36.24
CA SER A 676 -21.85 0.65 37.66
C SER A 676 -23.29 0.16 37.91
N LEU A 677 -24.20 0.38 36.96
CA LEU A 677 -25.60 -0.03 37.06
C LEU A 677 -25.89 -1.39 36.43
N LEU A 678 -24.94 -1.94 35.66
CA LEU A 678 -25.14 -3.17 34.89
C LEU A 678 -25.71 -4.29 35.76
N ASN A 679 -25.12 -4.55 36.93
CA ASN A 679 -25.54 -5.62 37.84
C ASN A 679 -26.90 -5.37 38.51
N GLN A 680 -27.34 -4.12 38.60
CA GLN A 680 -28.60 -3.72 39.26
C GLN A 680 -29.80 -3.67 38.30
N THR A 681 -29.56 -3.63 36.99
CA THR A 681 -30.65 -3.58 36.01
C THR A 681 -31.48 -4.86 35.97
N ASP A 682 -32.80 -4.75 35.93
CA ASP A 682 -33.70 -5.91 35.83
C ASP A 682 -33.99 -6.28 34.36
N PRO A 683 -33.68 -7.50 33.88
CA PRO A 683 -34.05 -7.97 32.55
C PRO A 683 -35.54 -7.83 32.22
N GLU A 684 -36.44 -8.00 33.21
CA GLU A 684 -37.89 -8.03 32.98
C GLU A 684 -38.41 -6.70 32.43
N ARG A 685 -37.84 -5.57 32.88
CA ARG A 685 -38.26 -4.23 32.43
C ARG A 685 -38.05 -4.04 30.94
N TYR A 686 -36.98 -4.60 30.39
CA TYR A 686 -36.59 -4.45 28.98
C TYR A 686 -37.42 -5.30 28.03
N GLU A 687 -38.13 -6.31 28.54
CA GLU A 687 -39.06 -7.12 27.73
C GLU A 687 -40.18 -6.26 27.13
N TRP A 688 -40.59 -5.21 27.84
CA TRP A 688 -41.67 -4.30 27.47
C TRP A 688 -41.31 -3.31 26.36
N LEU A 689 -40.02 -3.17 26.02
CA LEU A 689 -39.53 -2.27 24.97
C LEU A 689 -40.10 -0.83 25.10
N VAL A 690 -40.24 -0.10 23.99
CA VAL A 690 -40.90 1.22 23.93
C VAL A 690 -42.34 1.10 23.42
N PRO A 691 -43.25 2.02 23.80
CA PRO A 691 -44.67 1.96 23.41
C PRO A 691 -44.90 1.81 21.90
N GLY A 692 -44.11 2.51 21.08
CA GLY A 692 -44.23 2.51 19.62
C GLY A 692 -43.93 1.18 18.94
N LEU A 693 -43.20 0.28 19.60
CA LEU A 693 -42.83 -1.04 19.06
C LEU A 693 -43.44 -2.20 19.86
N LEU A 694 -43.95 -1.94 21.06
CA LEU A 694 -44.56 -2.96 21.92
C LEU A 694 -45.77 -3.61 21.25
N ARG A 695 -46.58 -2.86 20.51
CA ARG A 695 -47.70 -3.39 19.74
C ARG A 695 -47.27 -4.47 18.75
N ASP A 696 -46.25 -4.18 17.95
CA ASP A 696 -45.74 -5.10 16.93
C ASP A 696 -45.08 -6.32 17.58
N LYS A 697 -44.41 -6.13 18.72
CA LYS A 697 -43.86 -7.22 19.55
C LYS A 697 -44.95 -8.17 20.03
N ILE A 698 -46.05 -7.64 20.59
CA ILE A 698 -47.18 -8.47 21.06
C ILE A 698 -47.84 -9.21 19.89
N ILE A 699 -48.07 -8.55 18.76
CA ILE A 699 -48.61 -9.19 17.56
C ILE A 699 -47.71 -10.34 17.10
N PHE A 700 -46.39 -10.14 17.11
CA PHE A 700 -45.42 -11.17 16.74
C PHE A 700 -45.47 -12.35 17.71
N LEU A 701 -45.46 -12.08 19.02
CA LEU A 701 -45.52 -13.11 20.06
C LEU A 701 -46.80 -13.96 19.94
N ILE A 702 -47.98 -13.34 19.77
CA ILE A 702 -49.23 -14.09 19.58
C ILE A 702 -49.19 -14.92 18.30
N LYS A 703 -48.56 -14.41 17.23
CA LYS A 703 -48.37 -15.16 15.97
C LYS A 703 -47.42 -16.34 16.12
N SER A 704 -46.45 -16.28 17.05
CA SER A 704 -45.45 -17.33 17.28
C SER A 704 -45.97 -18.49 18.15
N LEU A 705 -47.12 -18.34 18.80
CA LEU A 705 -47.77 -19.40 19.56
C LEU A 705 -48.07 -20.65 18.70
N PRO A 706 -48.05 -21.87 19.30
CA PRO A 706 -48.43 -23.10 18.63
C PRO A 706 -49.80 -22.97 17.95
N LYS A 707 -49.96 -23.64 16.80
CA LYS A 707 -51.19 -23.55 15.98
C LYS A 707 -52.46 -23.92 16.75
N SER A 708 -52.36 -24.78 17.76
CA SER A 708 -53.46 -25.14 18.67
C SER A 708 -53.91 -23.97 19.54
N ARG A 709 -52.98 -23.15 20.05
CA ARG A 709 -53.26 -21.97 20.87
C ARG A 709 -53.67 -20.76 20.03
N ARG A 710 -52.87 -20.44 18.99
CA ARG A 710 -53.01 -19.24 18.16
C ARG A 710 -54.39 -19.05 17.51
N ARG A 711 -55.08 -20.14 17.14
CA ARG A 711 -56.42 -20.09 16.49
C ARG A 711 -57.46 -19.31 17.30
N HIS A 712 -57.29 -19.25 18.62
CA HIS A 712 -58.22 -18.56 19.52
C HIS A 712 -57.96 -17.05 19.65
N PHE A 713 -56.90 -16.54 19.02
CA PHE A 713 -56.49 -15.13 19.09
C PHE A 713 -56.54 -14.47 17.70
N ILE A 714 -57.43 -14.93 16.81
CA ILE A 714 -57.64 -14.35 15.48
C ILE A 714 -58.89 -13.45 15.54
N PRO A 715 -58.81 -12.17 15.12
CA PRO A 715 -57.67 -11.50 14.49
C PRO A 715 -56.63 -10.99 15.50
N VAL A 716 -55.36 -11.35 15.29
CA VAL A 716 -54.24 -11.07 16.22
C VAL A 716 -54.07 -9.58 16.58
N PRO A 717 -54.14 -8.62 15.63
CA PRO A 717 -53.98 -7.21 15.96
C PRO A 717 -54.99 -6.71 17.00
N LYS A 718 -56.24 -7.18 16.92
CA LYS A 718 -57.29 -6.80 17.88
C LYS A 718 -56.94 -7.25 19.30
N TYR A 719 -56.49 -8.49 19.46
CA TYR A 719 -56.09 -9.02 20.76
C TYR A 719 -54.85 -8.31 21.32
N ALA A 720 -53.89 -7.93 20.46
CA ALA A 720 -52.74 -7.14 20.88
C ALA A 720 -53.18 -5.74 21.38
N ASP A 721 -54.08 -5.07 20.65
CA ASP A 721 -54.64 -3.76 21.02
C ASP A 721 -55.44 -3.83 22.33
N ASP A 722 -56.21 -4.90 22.54
CA ASP A 722 -56.97 -5.11 23.78
C ASP A 722 -56.06 -5.44 24.97
N CYS A 723 -54.96 -6.17 24.77
CA CYS A 723 -53.96 -6.39 25.81
C CYS A 723 -53.27 -5.08 26.24
N LEU A 724 -52.86 -4.25 25.28
CA LEU A 724 -52.16 -2.99 25.52
C LEU A 724 -52.93 -1.97 26.37
N LYS A 725 -54.26 -2.01 26.37
CA LYS A 725 -55.10 -1.10 27.19
C LYS A 725 -54.93 -1.31 28.70
N THR A 726 -54.42 -2.46 29.11
CA THR A 726 -54.41 -2.92 30.52
C THR A 726 -53.07 -3.40 31.01
N LEU A 727 -52.13 -3.72 30.10
CA LEU A 727 -50.81 -4.17 30.48
C LEU A 727 -49.96 -2.99 31.00
N SER A 728 -49.31 -3.18 32.15
CA SER A 728 -48.33 -2.24 32.71
C SER A 728 -47.00 -2.95 32.99
N PRO A 729 -45.84 -2.31 32.74
CA PRO A 729 -44.54 -2.80 33.20
C PRO A 729 -44.46 -3.09 34.70
N ASP A 730 -45.33 -2.48 35.52
CA ASP A 730 -45.39 -2.73 36.97
C ASP A 730 -45.94 -4.11 37.33
N SER A 731 -46.45 -4.87 36.34
CA SER A 731 -47.04 -6.21 36.53
C SER A 731 -46.01 -7.36 36.41
N GLY A 732 -44.72 -7.05 36.40
CA GLY A 732 -43.61 -8.00 36.21
C GLY A 732 -43.26 -8.23 34.73
N GLY A 733 -42.60 -9.36 34.43
CA GLY A 733 -42.24 -9.75 33.07
C GLY A 733 -43.40 -9.73 32.06
N LEU A 734 -43.08 -9.45 30.79
CA LEU A 734 -44.07 -9.26 29.73
C LEU A 734 -44.84 -10.55 29.43
N LEU A 735 -44.15 -11.69 29.34
CA LEU A 735 -44.78 -12.97 28.98
C LEU A 735 -45.76 -13.49 30.04
N PRO A 736 -45.44 -13.46 31.35
CA PRO A 736 -46.42 -13.73 32.40
C PRO A 736 -47.65 -12.82 32.33
N ALA A 737 -47.44 -11.50 32.22
CA ALA A 737 -48.51 -10.51 32.15
C ALA A 737 -49.41 -10.74 30.92
N LEU A 738 -48.80 -11.00 29.76
CA LEU A 738 -49.51 -11.29 28.51
C LEU A 738 -50.30 -12.60 28.60
N SER A 739 -49.74 -13.65 29.18
CA SER A 739 -50.42 -14.94 29.39
C SER A 739 -51.65 -14.80 30.29
N GLN A 740 -51.52 -14.04 31.38
CA GLN A 740 -52.61 -13.76 32.29
C GLN A 740 -53.72 -12.94 31.59
N GLN A 741 -53.34 -11.92 30.82
CA GLN A 741 -54.30 -11.05 30.16
C GLN A 741 -55.04 -11.77 29.02
N LEU A 742 -54.34 -12.58 28.22
CA LEU A 742 -54.97 -13.40 27.19
C LEU A 742 -55.90 -14.47 27.79
N ARG A 743 -55.53 -15.06 28.93
CA ARG A 743 -56.41 -15.96 29.68
C ARG A 743 -57.65 -15.25 30.19
N LYS A 744 -57.56 -14.02 30.69
CA LYS A 744 -58.75 -13.23 31.09
C LYS A 744 -59.68 -12.95 29.90
N LEU A 745 -59.12 -12.65 28.74
CA LEU A 745 -59.89 -12.34 27.53
C LEU A 745 -60.54 -13.57 26.88
N THR A 746 -59.96 -14.77 27.00
CA THR A 746 -60.38 -15.96 26.21
C THR A 746 -60.63 -17.23 27.03
N GLY A 747 -60.26 -17.26 28.31
CA GLY A 747 -60.29 -18.44 29.17
C GLY A 747 -59.14 -19.44 28.95
N ILE A 748 -58.27 -19.22 27.96
CA ILE A 748 -57.24 -20.18 27.55
C ILE A 748 -55.95 -19.93 28.32
N GLU A 749 -55.47 -20.97 29.00
CA GLU A 749 -54.18 -20.97 29.68
C GLU A 749 -53.05 -21.23 28.68
N ILE A 750 -52.08 -20.31 28.66
CA ILE A 750 -50.84 -20.40 27.89
C ILE A 750 -49.70 -20.60 28.90
N MET A 751 -48.95 -21.69 28.74
CA MET A 751 -47.78 -21.95 29.57
C MET A 751 -46.60 -21.08 29.08
N LEU A 752 -45.71 -20.67 29.98
CA LEU A 752 -44.55 -19.85 29.60
C LEU A 752 -43.66 -20.53 28.55
N SER A 753 -43.57 -21.85 28.58
CA SER A 753 -42.84 -22.67 27.61
C SER A 753 -43.48 -22.73 26.21
N GLU A 754 -44.73 -22.28 26.05
CA GLU A 754 -45.40 -22.20 24.75
C GLU A 754 -45.06 -20.90 23.98
N TRP A 755 -44.47 -19.90 24.64
CA TRP A 755 -44.00 -18.69 23.97
C TRP A 755 -42.70 -18.94 23.22
N ASN A 756 -42.71 -18.61 21.92
CA ASN A 756 -41.49 -18.63 21.12
C ASN A 756 -40.93 -17.21 20.96
N VAL A 757 -39.84 -16.95 21.69
CA VAL A 757 -39.06 -15.70 21.63
C VAL A 757 -37.86 -15.77 20.67
N THR A 758 -37.39 -16.97 20.30
CA THR A 758 -36.17 -17.15 19.48
C THR A 758 -36.33 -16.70 18.03
N GLY A 759 -37.57 -16.43 17.58
CA GLY A 759 -37.87 -15.90 16.26
C GLY A 759 -38.11 -14.38 16.20
N LEU A 760 -38.03 -13.65 17.31
CA LEU A 760 -38.29 -12.20 17.32
C LEU A 760 -37.28 -11.46 16.40
N PRO A 761 -37.75 -10.65 15.43
CA PRO A 761 -36.89 -9.77 14.67
C PRO A 761 -36.00 -8.92 15.60
N PRO A 762 -34.73 -8.65 15.24
CA PRO A 762 -33.82 -7.88 16.10
C PRO A 762 -34.42 -6.55 16.57
N TYR A 763 -35.12 -5.81 15.72
CA TYR A 763 -35.72 -4.52 16.10
C TYR A 763 -36.87 -4.61 17.13
N LEU A 764 -37.42 -5.81 17.40
CA LEU A 764 -38.40 -6.07 18.47
C LEU A 764 -37.75 -6.61 19.76
N GLN A 765 -36.42 -6.57 19.82
CA GLN A 765 -35.61 -6.88 20.99
C GLN A 765 -34.84 -5.62 21.41
N MET A 766 -34.67 -5.42 22.72
CA MET A 766 -33.82 -4.34 23.21
C MET A 766 -32.36 -4.68 22.88
N ASN A 767 -31.61 -3.69 22.41
CA ASN A 767 -30.16 -3.74 22.32
C ASN A 767 -29.55 -3.00 23.51
N PHE A 768 -28.46 -3.48 24.07
CA PHE A 768 -27.84 -2.89 25.26
C PHE A 768 -26.45 -2.41 24.93
N ARG A 769 -26.19 -1.13 25.18
CA ARG A 769 -24.89 -0.51 25.02
C ARG A 769 -24.32 -0.18 26.38
N LEU A 770 -23.18 -0.78 26.71
CA LEU A 770 -22.48 -0.59 27.97
C LEU A 770 -21.44 0.53 27.82
N ILE A 771 -21.46 1.51 28.72
CA ILE A 771 -20.51 2.62 28.73
C ILE A 771 -19.75 2.70 30.06
N ASP A 772 -18.53 3.23 30.02
CA ASP A 772 -17.78 3.61 31.23
C ASP A 772 -18.21 4.97 31.78
N ASP A 773 -17.56 5.41 32.86
CA ASP A 773 -17.86 6.68 33.54
C ASP A 773 -17.54 7.93 32.70
N ASP A 774 -16.69 7.79 31.67
CA ASP A 774 -16.36 8.86 30.71
C ASP A 774 -17.31 8.87 29.48
N GLY A 775 -18.29 7.97 29.45
CA GLY A 775 -19.25 7.84 28.35
C GLY A 775 -18.72 7.08 27.13
N LYS A 776 -17.59 6.38 27.25
CA LYS A 776 -17.00 5.59 26.18
C LYS A 776 -17.63 4.20 26.13
N LEU A 777 -17.87 3.72 24.91
CA LEU A 777 -18.39 2.39 24.64
C LEU A 777 -17.43 1.30 25.13
N LEU A 778 -17.93 0.42 26.00
CA LEU A 778 -17.25 -0.78 26.48
C LEU A 778 -17.66 -2.02 25.68
N ASP A 779 -18.98 -2.23 25.53
CA ASP A 779 -19.54 -3.41 24.87
C ASP A 779 -20.98 -3.16 24.40
N GLU A 780 -21.46 -3.97 23.46
CA GLU A 780 -22.82 -3.88 22.92
C GLU A 780 -23.40 -5.28 22.61
N SER A 781 -24.54 -5.61 23.20
CA SER A 781 -25.19 -6.92 22.99
C SER A 781 -26.70 -6.84 23.22
N ARG A 782 -27.44 -7.78 22.63
CA ARG A 782 -28.88 -7.97 22.88
C ARG A 782 -29.17 -8.94 24.03
N VAL A 783 -28.13 -9.57 24.56
CA VAL A 783 -28.23 -10.55 25.66
C VAL A 783 -27.68 -9.91 26.92
N LEU A 784 -28.55 -9.24 27.69
CA LEU A 784 -28.14 -8.54 28.92
C LEU A 784 -27.43 -9.46 29.92
N ASN A 785 -27.88 -10.71 30.04
CA ASN A 785 -27.27 -11.68 30.96
C ASN A 785 -25.82 -12.02 30.56
N GLN A 786 -25.50 -11.98 29.26
CA GLN A 786 -24.14 -12.18 28.80
C GLN A 786 -23.26 -10.98 29.18
N LEU A 787 -23.73 -9.75 28.95
CA LEU A 787 -23.02 -8.54 29.38
C LEU A 787 -22.77 -8.56 30.89
N LYS A 788 -23.77 -8.94 31.69
CA LYS A 788 -23.63 -9.10 33.15
C LYS A 788 -22.60 -10.15 33.57
N GLN A 789 -22.40 -11.20 32.77
CA GLN A 789 -21.41 -12.25 33.04
C GLN A 789 -20.01 -11.77 32.65
N ASP A 790 -19.87 -11.25 31.43
CA ASP A 790 -18.58 -10.84 30.85
C ASP A 790 -17.96 -9.69 31.64
N TRP A 791 -18.79 -8.73 32.10
CA TRP A 791 -18.35 -7.54 32.82
C TRP A 791 -18.60 -7.61 34.33
N ALA A 792 -18.87 -8.79 34.88
CA ALA A 792 -19.22 -8.94 36.31
C ALA A 792 -18.14 -8.37 37.25
N LYS A 793 -16.85 -8.66 36.95
CA LYS A 793 -15.70 -8.23 37.77
C LYS A 793 -15.49 -6.71 37.67
N ASP A 794 -15.56 -6.15 36.48
CA ASP A 794 -15.33 -4.73 36.23
C ASP A 794 -16.49 -3.86 36.71
N ALA A 795 -17.74 -4.33 36.58
CA ALA A 795 -18.91 -3.69 37.15
C ALA A 795 -18.83 -3.64 38.68
N ALA A 796 -18.41 -4.74 39.32
CA ALA A 796 -18.19 -4.77 40.77
C ALA A 796 -17.01 -3.89 41.20
N ALA A 797 -15.96 -3.76 40.38
CA ALA A 797 -14.82 -2.90 40.66
C ALA A 797 -15.17 -1.41 40.53
N SER A 798 -15.88 -1.02 39.46
CA SER A 798 -16.42 0.33 39.28
C SER A 798 -17.37 0.70 40.42
N PHE A 799 -18.19 -0.25 40.87
CA PHE A 799 -19.06 -0.07 42.05
C PHE A 799 -18.29 0.18 43.35
N ARG A 800 -17.15 -0.48 43.56
CA ARG A 800 -16.29 -0.30 44.75
C ARG A 800 -15.53 1.02 44.77
N GLN A 801 -15.51 1.78 43.68
CA GLN A 801 -14.89 3.10 43.63
C GLN A 801 -15.87 4.22 44.06
N ILE A 802 -17.11 3.88 44.41
CA ILE A 802 -18.09 4.81 44.96
C ILE A 802 -17.66 5.12 46.41
N PRO A 803 -17.20 6.35 46.72
CA PRO A 803 -16.70 6.66 48.05
C PRO A 803 -17.85 6.69 49.07
N ASP A 804 -17.79 5.84 50.10
CA ASP A 804 -18.60 5.96 51.32
C ASP A 804 -17.71 5.75 52.55
N SER A 805 -17.61 6.76 53.41
CA SER A 805 -16.66 6.77 54.53
C SER A 805 -17.05 5.86 55.69
N ASP A 806 -18.32 5.49 55.81
CA ASP A 806 -18.84 4.86 57.04
C ASP A 806 -18.72 3.33 57.00
N PHE A 807 -18.74 2.74 55.79
CA PHE A 807 -18.67 1.29 55.55
C PHE A 807 -17.45 0.87 54.71
N GLU A 808 -16.42 1.71 54.67
CA GLU A 808 -15.08 1.39 54.16
C GLU A 808 -14.01 1.59 55.25
N GLN A 809 -13.64 0.50 55.93
CA GLN A 809 -12.58 0.50 56.94
C GLN A 809 -11.56 -0.59 56.63
N GLN A 810 -10.28 -0.23 56.65
CA GLN A 810 -9.18 -1.17 56.41
C GLN A 810 -8.43 -1.51 57.70
N GLY A 811 -7.78 -2.68 57.75
CA GLY A 811 -6.86 -3.00 58.85
C GLY A 811 -7.55 -3.43 60.16
N ILE A 812 -8.79 -3.91 60.11
CA ILE A 812 -9.58 -4.28 61.28
C ILE A 812 -9.03 -5.58 61.88
N THR A 813 -8.51 -5.50 63.10
CA THR A 813 -7.97 -6.66 63.84
C THR A 813 -8.84 -7.10 65.02
N ALA A 814 -9.80 -6.26 65.41
CA ALA A 814 -10.83 -6.50 66.40
C ALA A 814 -12.11 -5.77 65.98
N TRP A 815 -13.28 -6.14 66.50
CA TRP A 815 -14.53 -5.49 66.12
C TRP A 815 -14.58 -4.01 66.55
N THR A 816 -14.46 -3.08 65.58
CA THR A 816 -14.31 -1.63 65.78
C THR A 816 -15.52 -0.79 65.37
N PHE A 817 -16.55 -1.37 64.75
CA PHE A 817 -17.75 -0.69 64.26
C PHE A 817 -19.01 -1.16 65.01
N ASP A 818 -20.07 -0.36 65.07
CA ASP A 818 -21.21 -0.66 65.93
C ASP A 818 -22.11 -1.79 65.38
N VAL A 819 -22.64 -1.60 64.17
CA VAL A 819 -23.59 -2.53 63.52
C VAL A 819 -23.17 -2.79 62.08
N LEU A 820 -23.28 -4.05 61.64
CA LEU A 820 -23.13 -4.45 60.24
C LEU A 820 -24.53 -4.62 59.61
N PRO A 821 -25.07 -3.61 58.90
CA PRO A 821 -26.42 -3.67 58.33
C PRO A 821 -26.48 -4.59 57.10
N GLU A 822 -27.65 -5.17 56.83
CA GLU A 822 -27.82 -6.10 55.70
C GLU A 822 -27.85 -5.42 54.33
N GLN A 823 -28.15 -4.12 54.24
CA GLN A 823 -28.20 -3.32 53.01
C GLN A 823 -28.13 -1.82 53.36
N ILE A 824 -27.48 -1.03 52.52
CA ILE A 824 -27.47 0.44 52.56
C ILE A 824 -27.87 1.01 51.19
N THR A 825 -28.23 2.30 51.17
CA THR A 825 -28.57 3.04 49.93
C THR A 825 -27.55 4.16 49.75
N LEU A 826 -26.92 4.23 48.58
CA LEU A 826 -25.93 5.22 48.17
C LEU A 826 -26.52 6.12 47.08
N GLU A 827 -26.01 7.35 46.99
CA GLU A 827 -26.35 8.28 45.90
C GLU A 827 -25.09 8.54 45.06
N GLN A 828 -25.14 8.26 43.75
CA GLN A 828 -24.03 8.52 42.82
C GLN A 828 -24.57 9.25 41.58
N ASN A 829 -24.04 10.44 41.28
CA ASN A 829 -24.46 11.27 40.15
C ASN A 829 -25.98 11.55 40.09
N GLY A 830 -26.64 11.67 41.26
CA GLY A 830 -28.09 11.88 41.38
C GLY A 830 -28.94 10.61 41.20
N LEU A 831 -28.32 9.43 41.23
CA LEU A 831 -28.98 8.12 41.12
C LEU A 831 -28.89 7.38 42.46
N GLU A 832 -30.02 6.87 42.94
CA GLU A 832 -30.08 6.00 44.13
C GLU A 832 -29.65 4.57 43.77
N ILE A 833 -28.70 4.02 44.53
CA ILE A 833 -28.03 2.74 44.28
C ILE A 833 -28.03 1.92 45.59
N PHE A 834 -28.30 0.62 45.53
CA PHE A 834 -28.21 -0.25 46.72
C PHE A 834 -26.82 -0.89 46.87
N ALA A 835 -26.29 -0.94 48.10
CA ALA A 835 -25.01 -1.57 48.43
C ALA A 835 -25.13 -2.49 49.66
N TYR A 836 -24.21 -3.46 49.78
CA TYR A 836 -24.22 -4.50 50.81
C TYR A 836 -22.89 -4.55 51.55
N PRO A 837 -22.80 -4.12 52.83
CA PRO A 837 -21.56 -4.17 53.61
C PRO A 837 -21.05 -5.60 53.84
N ALA A 838 -19.74 -5.78 53.74
CA ALA A 838 -19.09 -7.08 53.83
C ALA A 838 -17.73 -7.00 54.54
N LEU A 839 -17.45 -8.00 55.39
CA LEU A 839 -16.13 -8.18 56.00
C LEU A 839 -15.24 -9.05 55.14
N VAL A 840 -14.09 -8.56 54.67
CA VAL A 840 -13.21 -9.26 53.74
C VAL A 840 -11.93 -9.69 54.47
N ASP A 841 -11.64 -10.99 54.48
CA ASP A 841 -10.40 -11.55 55.04
C ASP A 841 -9.17 -11.11 54.20
N LYS A 842 -8.21 -10.44 54.84
CA LYS A 842 -6.90 -10.06 54.25
C LYS A 842 -5.72 -10.87 54.79
N GLY A 843 -5.98 -11.85 55.65
CA GLY A 843 -4.98 -12.78 56.21
C GLY A 843 -4.48 -12.38 57.59
N ASP A 844 -3.98 -11.15 57.76
CA ASP A 844 -3.54 -10.60 59.05
C ASP A 844 -4.54 -9.61 59.67
N HIS A 845 -5.51 -9.15 58.89
CA HIS A 845 -6.61 -8.28 59.29
C HIS A 845 -7.87 -8.55 58.44
N VAL A 846 -8.93 -7.79 58.69
CA VAL A 846 -10.18 -7.78 57.93
C VAL A 846 -10.46 -6.37 57.44
N ASP A 847 -11.06 -6.23 56.27
CA ASP A 847 -11.55 -4.95 55.76
C ASP A 847 -13.09 -4.95 55.73
N LEU A 848 -13.72 -3.86 56.15
CA LEU A 848 -15.13 -3.59 55.90
C LEU A 848 -15.24 -2.88 54.55
N THR A 849 -15.99 -3.45 53.60
CA THR A 849 -16.15 -2.93 52.23
C THR A 849 -17.56 -3.15 51.69
N LEU A 850 -17.95 -2.38 50.68
CA LEU A 850 -19.26 -2.50 50.04
C LEU A 850 -19.24 -3.45 48.84
N MET A 851 -20.30 -4.26 48.73
CA MET A 851 -20.55 -5.16 47.59
C MET A 851 -21.82 -4.75 46.87
N ASP A 852 -21.90 -5.03 45.57
CA ASP A 852 -23.05 -4.78 44.70
C ASP A 852 -24.11 -5.90 44.77
N ARG A 853 -23.76 -7.06 45.37
CA ARG A 853 -24.64 -8.23 45.54
C ARG A 853 -24.66 -8.75 46.97
N GLN A 854 -25.87 -9.00 47.49
CA GLN A 854 -26.08 -9.52 48.84
C GLN A 854 -25.43 -10.90 49.08
N SER A 855 -25.49 -11.81 48.09
CA SER A 855 -24.91 -13.15 48.22
C SER A 855 -23.39 -13.10 48.37
N GLN A 856 -22.73 -12.23 47.62
CA GLN A 856 -21.29 -12.01 47.69
C GLN A 856 -20.88 -11.41 49.03
N ALA A 857 -21.61 -10.42 49.53
CA ALA A 857 -21.37 -9.80 50.83
C ALA A 857 -21.39 -10.82 51.98
N ARG A 858 -22.35 -11.77 51.95
CA ARG A 858 -22.44 -12.85 52.95
C ARG A 858 -21.21 -13.76 52.94
N THR A 859 -20.81 -14.25 51.76
CA THR A 859 -19.66 -15.15 51.63
C THR A 859 -18.34 -14.52 52.09
N TYR A 860 -18.12 -13.24 51.76
CA TYR A 860 -16.95 -12.53 52.30
C TYR A 860 -17.06 -12.41 53.81
N THR A 861 -18.21 -11.95 54.32
CA THR A 861 -18.42 -11.70 55.74
C THR A 861 -18.14 -12.94 56.59
N ASP A 862 -18.58 -14.12 56.19
CA ASP A 862 -18.29 -15.36 56.92
C ASP A 862 -16.78 -15.62 57.04
N LYS A 863 -16.02 -15.42 55.96
CA LYS A 863 -14.55 -15.55 55.96
C LYS A 863 -13.89 -14.47 56.82
N GLY A 864 -14.39 -13.23 56.77
CA GLY A 864 -13.93 -12.12 57.61
C GLY A 864 -14.18 -12.37 59.09
N LEU A 865 -15.37 -12.88 59.45
CA LEU A 865 -15.71 -13.26 60.82
C LEU A 865 -14.79 -14.36 61.35
N ARG A 866 -14.53 -15.41 60.55
CA ARG A 866 -13.53 -16.44 60.89
C ARG A 866 -12.18 -15.79 61.23
N ARG A 867 -11.70 -14.87 60.39
CA ARG A 867 -10.43 -14.17 60.63
C ARG A 867 -10.45 -13.37 61.94
N LEU A 868 -11.52 -12.62 62.22
CA LEU A 868 -11.65 -11.87 63.48
C LEU A 868 -11.64 -12.79 64.71
N PHE A 869 -12.32 -13.95 64.66
CA PHE A 869 -12.26 -14.95 65.73
C PHE A 869 -10.84 -15.52 65.88
N MET A 870 -10.14 -15.80 64.79
CA MET A 870 -8.74 -16.28 64.81
C MET A 870 -7.78 -15.25 65.40
N LEU A 871 -7.91 -13.97 65.04
CA LEU A 871 -7.12 -12.88 65.60
C LEU A 871 -7.38 -12.72 67.11
N SER A 872 -8.66 -12.82 67.51
CA SER A 872 -9.07 -12.78 68.92
C SER A 872 -8.63 -14.01 69.73
N GLN A 873 -8.27 -15.11 69.07
CA GLN A 873 -7.82 -16.37 69.67
C GLN A 873 -6.41 -16.76 69.22
N GLY A 874 -5.53 -15.77 69.01
CA GLY A 874 -4.18 -15.98 68.46
C GLY A 874 -3.33 -17.01 69.22
N ASP A 875 -3.46 -17.11 70.55
CA ASP A 875 -2.76 -18.12 71.35
C ASP A 875 -3.30 -19.54 71.10
N SER A 876 -4.62 -19.69 70.96
CA SER A 876 -5.27 -20.94 70.58
C SER A 876 -4.83 -21.38 69.18
N VAL A 877 -4.71 -20.45 68.23
CA VAL A 877 -4.17 -20.73 66.88
C VAL A 877 -2.72 -21.24 66.96
N LYS A 878 -1.84 -20.56 67.69
CA LYS A 878 -0.44 -20.97 67.90
C LYS A 878 -0.33 -22.34 68.57
N TYR A 879 -1.21 -22.62 69.54
CA TYR A 879 -1.28 -23.90 70.22
C TYR A 879 -1.69 -25.02 69.25
N LEU A 880 -2.78 -24.84 68.50
CA LEU A 880 -3.28 -25.82 67.55
C LEU A 880 -2.23 -26.13 66.45
N LEU A 881 -1.54 -25.13 65.92
CA LEU A 881 -0.47 -25.35 64.91
C LEU A 881 0.62 -26.34 65.37
N LYS A 882 0.86 -26.44 66.69
CA LYS A 882 1.88 -27.32 67.29
C LYS A 882 1.32 -28.65 67.81
N HIS A 883 0.05 -28.69 68.21
CA HIS A 883 -0.51 -29.78 69.02
C HIS A 883 -1.66 -30.57 68.37
N LEU A 884 -1.93 -30.40 67.07
CA LEU A 884 -2.89 -31.24 66.36
C LEU A 884 -2.47 -32.73 66.41
N PRO A 885 -3.37 -33.66 66.80
CA PRO A 885 -3.06 -35.09 66.87
C PRO A 885 -2.73 -35.67 65.50
N ASN A 886 -1.78 -36.60 65.44
CA ASN A 886 -1.34 -37.32 64.23
C ASN A 886 -0.89 -36.43 63.04
N ILE A 887 -0.60 -35.14 63.27
CA ILE A 887 -0.35 -34.18 62.20
C ILE A 887 0.85 -34.53 61.30
N GLN A 888 1.90 -35.15 61.87
CA GLN A 888 3.07 -35.59 61.10
C GLN A 888 2.69 -36.69 60.08
N GLN A 889 1.89 -37.66 60.51
CA GLN A 889 1.39 -38.74 59.63
C GLN A 889 0.46 -38.16 58.56
N MET A 890 -0.46 -37.28 58.95
CA MET A 890 -1.38 -36.63 58.03
C MET A 890 -0.64 -35.82 56.96
N CYS A 891 0.36 -35.03 57.34
CA CYS A 891 1.18 -34.27 56.38
C CYS A 891 1.90 -35.18 55.38
N LEU A 892 2.44 -36.33 55.83
CA LEU A 892 3.11 -37.28 54.94
C LEU A 892 2.14 -37.88 53.91
N HIS A 893 0.93 -38.25 54.35
CA HIS A 893 -0.08 -38.82 53.46
C HIS A 893 -0.69 -37.76 52.52
N TYR A 894 -0.81 -36.52 52.98
CA TYR A 894 -1.38 -35.41 52.23
C TYR A 894 -0.42 -34.82 51.19
N ALA A 895 0.89 -35.01 51.33
CA ALA A 895 1.89 -34.43 50.42
C ALA A 895 1.68 -34.77 48.94
N ASN A 896 1.06 -35.92 48.63
CA ASN A 896 0.80 -36.39 47.26
C ASN A 896 -0.68 -36.33 46.87
N VAL A 897 -1.50 -35.59 47.63
CA VAL A 897 -2.90 -35.36 47.30
C VAL A 897 -3.01 -34.33 46.18
N PRO A 898 -3.82 -34.57 45.13
CA PRO A 898 -3.94 -33.65 44.00
C PRO A 898 -4.62 -32.33 44.41
N PRO A 899 -4.44 -31.25 43.64
CA PRO A 899 -5.20 -30.01 43.82
C PRO A 899 -6.70 -30.23 43.64
N SER A 900 -7.51 -29.28 44.13
CA SER A 900 -8.97 -29.29 44.01
C SER A 900 -9.43 -29.41 42.55
N PRO A 901 -10.32 -30.35 42.22
CA PRO A 901 -10.91 -30.45 40.88
C PRO A 901 -12.05 -29.46 40.65
N TYR A 902 -12.41 -28.66 41.68
CA TYR A 902 -13.56 -27.74 41.66
C TYR A 902 -13.16 -26.27 41.46
N ASP A 903 -11.86 -25.97 41.48
CA ASP A 903 -11.34 -24.61 41.33
C ASP A 903 -10.65 -24.44 39.97
N ASP A 904 -11.14 -23.52 39.14
CA ASP A 904 -10.56 -23.19 37.82
C ASP A 904 -9.36 -22.22 37.92
N GLU A 905 -9.10 -21.65 39.11
CA GLU A 905 -7.96 -20.77 39.39
C GLU A 905 -6.92 -21.51 40.23
N VAL A 906 -5.71 -21.71 39.69
CA VAL A 906 -4.54 -22.11 40.48
C VAL A 906 -4.24 -20.95 41.42
N SER A 907 -4.82 -20.98 42.61
CA SER A 907 -4.44 -20.09 43.70
C SER A 907 -2.92 -20.18 43.86
N GLU A 908 -2.21 -19.05 43.69
CA GLU A 908 -0.80 -18.87 44.05
C GLU A 908 -0.63 -18.97 45.58
N ASN A 909 -1.01 -20.11 46.15
CA ASN A 909 -0.75 -20.41 47.54
C ASN A 909 0.69 -20.91 47.64
N ASN A 910 1.59 -20.03 48.06
CA ASN A 910 2.99 -20.34 48.36
C ASN A 910 3.19 -21.30 49.56
N GLN A 911 2.11 -21.93 50.05
CA GLN A 911 2.14 -22.87 51.16
C GLN A 911 2.44 -24.28 50.68
N THR A 912 3.26 -25.01 51.42
CA THR A 912 3.40 -26.46 51.22
C THR A 912 2.08 -27.17 51.53
N PRO A 913 1.78 -28.34 50.93
CA PRO A 913 0.54 -29.07 51.24
C PRO A 913 0.34 -29.35 52.74
N CYS A 914 1.42 -29.54 53.49
CA CYS A 914 1.36 -29.70 54.95
C CYS A 914 0.94 -28.41 55.68
N GLU A 915 1.44 -27.25 55.24
CA GLU A 915 1.03 -25.95 55.79
C GLU A 915 -0.43 -25.66 55.46
N GLN A 916 -0.85 -25.91 54.21
CA GLN A 916 -2.24 -25.78 53.78
C GLN A 916 -3.17 -26.66 54.63
N LEU A 917 -2.85 -27.95 54.81
CA LEU A 917 -3.68 -28.85 55.63
C LEU A 917 -3.81 -28.37 57.08
N LYS A 918 -2.72 -27.89 57.68
CA LYS A 918 -2.75 -27.33 59.04
C LYS A 918 -3.67 -26.12 59.12
N THR A 919 -3.54 -25.21 58.17
CA THR A 919 -4.36 -24.01 58.08
C THR A 919 -5.83 -24.37 57.84
N ASP A 920 -6.13 -25.31 56.96
CA ASP A 920 -7.49 -25.77 56.66
C ASP A 920 -8.17 -26.40 57.87
N LEU A 921 -7.48 -27.29 58.60
CA LEU A 921 -8.02 -27.89 59.82
C LEU A 921 -8.34 -26.85 60.88
N ILE A 922 -7.49 -25.83 61.02
CA ILE A 922 -7.73 -24.74 61.97
C ILE A 922 -8.90 -23.89 61.49
N HIS A 923 -8.91 -23.44 60.23
CA HIS A 923 -10.00 -22.64 59.68
C HIS A 923 -11.35 -23.34 59.84
N VAL A 924 -11.45 -24.61 59.46
CA VAL A 924 -12.69 -25.39 59.58
C VAL A 924 -13.07 -25.63 61.04
N ALA A 925 -12.10 -25.79 61.94
CA ALA A 925 -12.40 -25.86 63.38
C ALA A 925 -13.01 -24.54 63.89
N PHE A 926 -12.50 -23.39 63.43
CA PHE A 926 -13.09 -22.08 63.74
C PHE A 926 -14.48 -21.91 63.12
N ASP A 927 -14.68 -22.32 61.86
CA ASP A 927 -15.98 -22.26 61.19
C ASP A 927 -17.01 -23.12 61.96
N ARG A 928 -16.66 -24.36 62.34
CA ARG A 928 -17.53 -25.24 63.14
C ARG A 928 -17.78 -24.74 64.56
N CYS A 929 -16.79 -24.08 65.16
CA CYS A 929 -16.89 -23.57 66.51
C CYS A 929 -17.72 -22.27 66.59
N PHE A 930 -17.57 -21.36 65.62
CA PHE A 930 -18.11 -20.00 65.76
C PHE A 930 -19.20 -19.63 64.74
N LEU A 931 -19.23 -20.24 63.55
CA LEU A 931 -20.09 -19.81 62.44
C LEU A 931 -21.17 -20.83 62.06
N LEU A 932 -20.79 -22.10 61.89
CA LEU A 932 -21.65 -23.13 61.32
C LEU A 932 -22.80 -23.52 62.28
N GLY A 933 -24.03 -23.44 61.78
CA GLY A 933 -25.24 -23.77 62.54
C GLY A 933 -25.58 -22.77 63.64
N GLN A 934 -25.07 -21.55 63.55
CA GLN A 934 -25.29 -20.50 64.54
C GLN A 934 -26.05 -19.29 63.98
N GLU A 935 -26.59 -18.46 64.87
CA GLU A 935 -27.21 -17.19 64.49
C GLU A 935 -26.17 -16.18 63.95
N LYS A 936 -26.62 -15.33 63.02
CA LYS A 936 -25.81 -14.29 62.37
C LYS A 936 -25.33 -13.25 63.37
N ILE A 937 -24.11 -12.75 63.16
CA ILE A 937 -23.47 -11.73 63.99
C ILE A 937 -23.70 -10.37 63.33
N HIS A 938 -24.44 -9.47 63.98
CA HIS A 938 -24.75 -8.14 63.46
C HIS A 938 -24.09 -7.01 64.25
N SER A 939 -23.63 -7.29 65.47
CA SER A 939 -23.05 -6.30 66.38
C SER A 939 -21.82 -6.81 67.10
N LYS A 940 -21.08 -5.88 67.72
CA LYS A 940 -19.94 -6.20 68.59
C LYS A 940 -20.33 -7.14 69.74
N GLN A 941 -21.51 -6.92 70.31
CA GLN A 941 -22.02 -7.71 71.44
C GLN A 941 -22.26 -9.17 71.03
N ASP A 942 -22.81 -9.39 69.83
CA ASP A 942 -23.04 -10.75 69.30
C ASP A 942 -21.71 -11.50 69.11
N PHE A 943 -20.69 -10.79 68.62
CA PHE A 943 -19.34 -11.33 68.40
C PHE A 943 -18.67 -11.72 69.72
N GLU A 944 -18.66 -10.83 70.71
CA GLU A 944 -18.03 -11.07 72.02
C GLU A 944 -18.73 -12.21 72.78
N LEU A 945 -20.07 -12.24 72.78
CA LEU A 945 -20.85 -13.29 73.42
C LEU A 945 -20.61 -14.68 72.77
N ARG A 946 -20.51 -14.73 71.45
CA ARG A 946 -20.17 -15.95 70.71
C ARG A 946 -18.73 -16.42 71.04
N LEU A 947 -17.79 -15.48 71.13
CA LEU A 947 -16.40 -15.77 71.48
C LEU A 947 -16.30 -16.38 72.89
N GLU A 948 -16.94 -15.77 73.89
CA GLU A 948 -16.88 -16.25 75.28
C GLU A 948 -17.54 -17.61 75.49
N SER A 949 -18.70 -17.84 74.86
CA SER A 949 -19.50 -19.05 75.04
C SER A 949 -18.87 -20.30 74.43
N ARG A 950 -18.12 -20.18 73.32
CA ARG A 950 -17.64 -21.36 72.55
C ARG A 950 -16.12 -21.54 72.52
N ARG A 951 -15.31 -20.56 72.96
CA ARG A 951 -13.83 -20.67 72.92
C ARG A 951 -13.25 -21.91 73.59
N SER A 952 -13.91 -22.43 74.64
CA SER A 952 -13.47 -23.65 75.35
C SER A 952 -13.67 -24.93 74.53
N GLU A 953 -14.58 -24.94 73.56
CA GLU A 953 -14.85 -26.08 72.68
C GLU A 953 -13.85 -26.19 71.52
N LEU A 954 -13.20 -25.09 71.14
CA LEU A 954 -12.35 -24.97 69.95
C LEU A 954 -11.25 -26.05 69.88
N ILE A 955 -10.55 -26.29 70.99
CA ILE A 955 -9.45 -27.28 71.03
C ILE A 955 -9.98 -28.70 70.83
N ASN A 956 -11.13 -29.03 71.44
CA ASN A 956 -11.75 -30.35 71.30
C ASN A 956 -12.25 -30.57 69.87
N ILE A 957 -12.93 -29.57 69.29
CA ILE A 957 -13.41 -29.61 67.90
C ILE A 957 -12.24 -29.81 66.92
N ALA A 958 -11.14 -29.06 67.08
CA ALA A 958 -9.97 -29.18 66.23
C ALA A 958 -9.28 -30.56 66.38
N SER A 959 -9.18 -31.09 67.61
CA SER A 959 -8.61 -32.40 67.89
C SER A 959 -9.44 -33.53 67.28
N ASP A 960 -10.76 -33.47 67.41
CA ASP A 960 -11.66 -34.47 66.85
C ASP A 960 -11.72 -34.41 65.33
N LEU A 961 -11.67 -33.21 64.74
CA LEU A 961 -11.54 -33.02 63.30
C LEU A 961 -10.24 -33.66 62.77
N ALA A 962 -9.10 -33.40 63.41
CA ALA A 962 -7.82 -34.01 63.02
C ALA A 962 -7.84 -35.54 63.10
N LYS A 963 -8.45 -36.12 64.15
CA LYS A 963 -8.63 -37.57 64.25
C LYS A 963 -9.51 -38.13 63.12
N GLN A 964 -10.62 -37.46 62.82
CA GLN A 964 -11.54 -37.87 61.73
C GLN A 964 -10.87 -37.84 60.35
N VAL A 965 -9.93 -36.91 60.14
CA VAL A 965 -9.19 -36.79 58.88
C VAL A 965 -8.01 -37.78 58.77
N THR A 966 -7.45 -38.23 59.91
CA THR A 966 -6.27 -39.11 59.93
C THR A 966 -6.48 -40.42 59.17
N GLN A 967 -7.57 -41.14 59.47
CA GLN A 967 -7.85 -42.46 58.87
C GLN A 967 -8.14 -42.37 57.35
N PRO A 968 -9.03 -41.47 56.87
CA PRO A 968 -9.24 -41.24 55.43
C PRO A 968 -7.94 -40.99 54.65
N LEU A 969 -7.02 -40.18 55.18
CA LEU A 969 -5.75 -39.90 54.53
C LEU A 969 -4.84 -41.12 54.42
N ALA A 970 -4.79 -41.94 55.48
CA ALA A 970 -4.00 -43.17 55.47
C ALA A 970 -4.56 -44.18 54.45
N GLU A 971 -5.88 -44.31 54.35
CA GLU A 971 -6.55 -45.20 53.40
C GLU A 971 -6.39 -44.72 51.95
N TYR A 972 -6.55 -43.41 51.70
CA TYR A 972 -6.24 -42.80 50.41
C TYR A 972 -4.80 -43.11 49.98
N HIS A 973 -3.83 -42.89 50.87
CA HIS A 973 -2.42 -43.15 50.59
C HIS A 973 -2.16 -44.62 50.26
N ALA A 974 -2.79 -45.55 50.98
CA ALA A 974 -2.68 -46.98 50.72
C ALA A 974 -3.24 -47.36 49.32
N ILE A 975 -4.38 -46.79 48.93
CA ILE A 975 -4.99 -47.03 47.61
C ILE A 975 -4.15 -46.38 46.50
N ALA A 976 -3.71 -45.14 46.69
CA ALA A 976 -2.86 -44.43 45.73
C ALA A 976 -1.56 -45.19 45.45
N LYS A 977 -0.95 -45.79 46.48
CA LYS A 977 0.23 -46.65 46.34
C LYS A 977 -0.05 -47.94 45.57
N ARG A 978 -1.25 -48.54 45.71
CA ARG A 978 -1.66 -49.69 44.90
C ARG A 978 -1.84 -49.31 43.42
N LEU A 979 -2.37 -48.12 43.15
CA LEU A 979 -2.63 -47.61 41.81
C LEU A 979 -1.38 -47.14 41.04
N SER A 980 -0.22 -47.02 41.69
CA SER A 980 1.07 -46.69 41.05
C SER A 980 1.85 -47.92 40.57
N GLY A 981 1.39 -49.13 40.87
CA GLY A 981 1.98 -50.39 40.39
C GLY A 981 1.66 -50.72 38.93
N LYS A 982 2.23 -51.83 38.40
CA LYS A 982 1.92 -52.33 37.05
C LYS A 982 0.49 -52.89 37.01
N MET A 983 -0.38 -52.27 36.22
CA MET A 983 -1.79 -52.66 36.11
C MET A 983 -2.17 -53.21 34.71
N PRO A 984 -3.13 -54.13 34.61
CA PRO A 984 -3.57 -54.71 33.33
C PRO A 984 -4.22 -53.67 32.39
N ILE A 985 -3.92 -53.76 31.09
CA ILE A 985 -4.47 -52.87 30.05
C ILE A 985 -6.00 -52.95 29.98
N THR A 986 -6.58 -54.11 30.28
CA THR A 986 -8.03 -54.35 30.28
C THR A 986 -8.77 -53.57 31.37
N ALA A 987 -8.07 -53.12 32.42
CA ALA A 987 -8.62 -52.40 33.56
C ALA A 987 -8.41 -50.86 33.50
N ILE A 988 -7.83 -50.33 32.41
CA ILE A 988 -7.45 -48.92 32.28
C ILE A 988 -8.62 -47.96 32.56
N ASN A 989 -9.82 -48.24 32.02
CA ASN A 989 -10.98 -47.36 32.19
C ASN A 989 -11.49 -47.34 33.63
N ALA A 990 -11.49 -48.49 34.32
CA ALA A 990 -11.89 -48.58 35.73
C ALA A 990 -10.85 -47.90 36.63
N ILE A 991 -9.55 -48.05 36.34
CA ILE A 991 -8.47 -47.36 37.06
C ILE A 991 -8.56 -45.85 36.86
N LYS A 992 -8.89 -45.39 35.65
CA LYS A 992 -9.12 -43.97 35.38
C LYS A 992 -10.27 -43.42 36.21
N ASP A 993 -11.41 -44.11 36.22
CA ASP A 993 -12.57 -43.72 37.05
C ASP A 993 -12.24 -43.75 38.55
N ILE A 994 -11.51 -44.75 39.04
CA ILE A 994 -11.10 -44.79 40.46
C ILE A 994 -10.21 -43.58 40.79
N ARG A 995 -9.25 -43.23 39.92
CA ARG A 995 -8.40 -42.04 40.14
C ARG A 995 -9.24 -40.75 40.14
N GLU A 996 -10.21 -40.65 39.24
CA GLU A 996 -11.13 -39.53 39.17
C GLU A 996 -11.99 -39.45 40.44
N GLN A 997 -12.61 -40.55 40.87
CA GLN A 997 -13.37 -40.64 42.13
C GLN A 997 -12.52 -40.23 43.34
N LEU A 998 -11.29 -40.75 43.44
CA LEU A 998 -10.35 -40.40 44.52
C LEU A 998 -10.04 -38.90 44.55
N SER A 999 -9.78 -38.29 43.38
CA SER A 999 -9.52 -36.85 43.30
C SER A 999 -10.72 -35.97 43.68
N HIS A 1000 -11.94 -36.50 43.62
CA HIS A 1000 -13.16 -35.77 44.01
C HIS A 1000 -13.60 -36.04 45.46
N LEU A 1001 -13.00 -37.04 46.12
CA LEU A 1001 -13.23 -37.37 47.54
C LEU A 1001 -12.18 -36.74 48.44
N LEU A 1002 -10.92 -36.70 47.99
CA LEU A 1002 -9.80 -36.17 48.74
C LEU A 1002 -8.83 -35.43 47.81
N TYR A 1003 -8.80 -34.13 47.99
CA TYR A 1003 -8.02 -33.15 47.24
C TYR A 1003 -7.51 -32.07 48.20
N GLN A 1004 -6.57 -31.25 47.76
CA GLN A 1004 -6.06 -30.17 48.58
C GLN A 1004 -7.19 -29.17 48.90
N GLY A 1005 -7.54 -28.99 50.17
CA GLY A 1005 -8.64 -28.14 50.63
C GLY A 1005 -9.97 -28.86 50.92
N PHE A 1006 -10.03 -30.19 50.76
CA PHE A 1006 -11.30 -30.95 50.88
C PHE A 1006 -12.04 -30.78 52.21
N VAL A 1007 -11.31 -30.48 53.30
CA VAL A 1007 -11.88 -30.35 54.65
C VAL A 1007 -12.88 -29.20 54.75
N HIS A 1008 -12.75 -28.15 53.93
CA HIS A 1008 -13.68 -27.01 53.91
C HIS A 1008 -15.03 -27.35 53.27
N HIS A 1009 -15.03 -28.24 52.29
CA HIS A 1009 -16.20 -28.51 51.43
C HIS A 1009 -16.82 -29.89 51.68
N THR A 1010 -16.25 -30.68 52.59
CA THR A 1010 -16.78 -32.00 52.95
C THR A 1010 -17.71 -31.86 54.16
N PRO A 1011 -19.03 -32.10 54.01
CA PRO A 1011 -19.96 -32.07 55.15
C PRO A 1011 -19.59 -33.09 56.22
N ASP A 1012 -19.94 -32.83 57.48
CA ASP A 1012 -19.54 -33.67 58.61
C ASP A 1012 -19.97 -35.13 58.50
N ASP A 1013 -21.18 -35.36 57.99
CA ASP A 1013 -21.69 -36.72 57.77
C ASP A 1013 -20.91 -37.45 56.67
N ALA A 1014 -20.48 -36.73 55.64
CA ALA A 1014 -19.64 -37.28 54.59
C ALA A 1014 -18.20 -37.51 55.07
N LEU A 1015 -17.66 -36.61 55.89
CA LEU A 1015 -16.31 -36.72 56.46
C LEU A 1015 -16.16 -37.99 57.30
N LYS A 1016 -17.14 -38.26 58.17
CA LYS A 1016 -17.22 -39.51 58.96
C LYS A 1016 -17.33 -40.75 58.09
N ARG A 1017 -17.88 -40.61 56.88
CA ARG A 1017 -18.15 -41.70 55.94
C ARG A 1017 -16.99 -41.99 54.98
N LEU A 1018 -16.06 -41.06 54.81
CA LEU A 1018 -14.89 -41.20 53.93
C LEU A 1018 -14.14 -42.54 54.08
N PRO A 1019 -13.85 -43.07 55.29
CA PRO A 1019 -13.18 -44.36 55.41
C PRO A 1019 -13.94 -45.50 54.72
N MET A 1020 -15.28 -45.48 54.80
CA MET A 1020 -16.11 -46.51 54.16
C MET A 1020 -16.07 -46.38 52.63
N TYR A 1021 -15.98 -45.17 52.08
CA TYR A 1021 -15.82 -44.95 50.65
C TYR A 1021 -14.46 -45.44 50.15
N PHE A 1022 -13.38 -45.15 50.88
CA PHE A 1022 -12.05 -45.67 50.52
C PHE A 1022 -11.97 -47.19 50.66
N GLN A 1023 -12.55 -47.77 51.70
CA GLN A 1023 -12.65 -49.22 51.84
C GLN A 1023 -13.42 -49.85 50.65
N ALA A 1024 -14.52 -49.23 50.20
CA ALA A 1024 -15.28 -49.68 49.04
C ALA A 1024 -14.45 -49.63 47.73
N ILE A 1025 -13.69 -48.55 47.53
CA ILE A 1025 -12.74 -48.42 46.41
C ILE A 1025 -11.66 -49.50 46.48
N GLY A 1026 -11.13 -49.78 47.67
CA GLY A 1026 -10.17 -50.86 47.90
C GLY A 1026 -10.72 -52.23 47.49
N GLN A 1027 -11.94 -52.57 47.92
CA GLN A 1027 -12.63 -53.81 47.55
C GLN A 1027 -12.90 -53.90 46.04
N ARG A 1028 -13.28 -52.78 45.41
CA ARG A 1028 -13.46 -52.71 43.96
C ARG A 1028 -12.15 -53.04 43.25
N LEU A 1029 -11.04 -52.45 43.70
CA LEU A 1029 -9.71 -52.68 43.14
C LEU A 1029 -9.26 -54.14 43.29
N ASP A 1030 -9.60 -54.80 44.41
CA ASP A 1030 -9.31 -56.24 44.61
C ASP A 1030 -10.11 -57.14 43.65
N LYS A 1031 -11.39 -56.82 43.42
CA LYS A 1031 -12.28 -57.59 42.51
C LYS A 1031 -12.05 -57.29 41.03
N LEU A 1032 -11.41 -56.16 40.71
CA LEU A 1032 -11.20 -55.72 39.33
C LEU A 1032 -10.36 -56.71 38.51
N ASN A 1033 -9.47 -57.45 39.18
CA ASN A 1033 -8.66 -58.49 38.53
C ASN A 1033 -9.44 -59.79 38.26
N SER A 1034 -10.50 -60.07 39.02
CA SER A 1034 -11.27 -61.31 38.89
C SER A 1034 -12.47 -61.19 37.96
N ASP A 1035 -13.15 -60.04 37.91
CA ASP A 1035 -14.30 -59.84 37.03
C ASP A 1035 -14.37 -58.41 36.43
N PRO A 1036 -13.54 -58.10 35.41
CA PRO A 1036 -13.54 -56.81 34.73
C PRO A 1036 -14.82 -56.52 33.93
N ALA A 1037 -15.55 -57.56 33.52
CA ALA A 1037 -16.77 -57.42 32.72
C ALA A 1037 -17.93 -56.88 33.58
N ARG A 1038 -18.04 -57.38 34.83
CA ARG A 1038 -19.03 -56.89 35.78
C ARG A 1038 -18.80 -55.45 36.22
N ASP A 1039 -17.53 -55.07 36.44
CA ASP A 1039 -17.18 -53.68 36.72
C ASP A 1039 -17.63 -52.74 35.59
N ARG A 1040 -17.39 -53.14 34.33
CA ARG A 1040 -17.82 -52.38 33.15
C ARG A 1040 -19.34 -52.19 33.08
N GLN A 1041 -20.12 -53.20 33.47
CA GLN A 1041 -21.57 -53.09 33.52
C GLN A 1041 -22.03 -52.05 34.56
N TRP A 1042 -21.49 -52.11 35.77
CA TRP A 1042 -21.82 -51.14 36.83
C TRP A 1042 -21.33 -49.72 36.52
N MET A 1043 -20.20 -49.60 35.83
CA MET A 1043 -19.72 -48.33 35.31
C MET A 1043 -20.75 -47.66 34.39
N ASN A 1044 -21.39 -48.40 33.49
CA ASN A 1044 -22.43 -47.85 32.62
C ASN A 1044 -23.64 -47.30 33.39
N GLU A 1045 -23.91 -47.78 34.60
CA GLU A 1045 -24.99 -47.27 35.45
C GLU A 1045 -24.62 -45.96 36.17
N ILE A 1046 -23.39 -45.84 36.66
CA ILE A 1046 -22.95 -44.63 37.40
C ILE A 1046 -22.48 -43.50 36.47
N THR A 1047 -21.87 -43.81 35.32
CA THR A 1047 -21.25 -42.80 34.45
C THR A 1047 -22.19 -41.67 34.01
N PRO A 1048 -23.45 -41.92 33.58
CA PRO A 1048 -24.36 -40.83 33.19
C PRO A 1048 -24.68 -39.85 34.32
N HIS A 1049 -24.78 -40.36 35.55
CA HIS A 1049 -25.04 -39.55 36.74
C HIS A 1049 -23.80 -38.77 37.18
N TRP A 1050 -22.62 -39.41 37.11
CA TRP A 1050 -21.35 -38.76 37.40
C TRP A 1050 -21.00 -37.64 36.41
N GLN A 1051 -21.14 -37.88 35.11
CA GLN A 1051 -20.91 -36.87 34.07
C GLN A 1051 -21.88 -35.69 34.19
N ARG A 1052 -23.13 -35.97 34.56
CA ARG A 1052 -24.14 -34.93 34.78
C ARG A 1052 -23.78 -34.04 35.96
N TYR A 1053 -23.31 -34.62 37.06
CA TYR A 1053 -22.75 -33.86 38.18
C TYR A 1053 -21.60 -32.95 37.69
N LEU A 1054 -20.56 -33.52 37.06
CA LEU A 1054 -19.40 -32.77 36.57
C LEU A 1054 -19.76 -31.59 35.66
N SER A 1055 -20.71 -31.77 34.74
CA SER A 1055 -21.11 -30.72 33.79
C SER A 1055 -21.85 -29.53 34.42
N ASN A 1056 -22.26 -29.66 35.69
CA ASN A 1056 -23.04 -28.66 36.43
C ASN A 1056 -22.36 -28.21 37.74
N THR A 1057 -21.19 -28.76 38.10
CA THR A 1057 -20.50 -28.46 39.35
C THR A 1057 -20.17 -26.97 39.53
N ASN A 1058 -19.93 -26.24 38.43
CA ASN A 1058 -19.64 -24.79 38.46
C ASN A 1058 -20.89 -23.91 38.20
N LYS A 1059 -22.09 -24.52 38.10
CA LYS A 1059 -23.34 -23.85 37.68
C LYS A 1059 -24.45 -23.88 38.72
N GLN A 1060 -24.43 -24.83 39.66
CA GLN A 1060 -25.50 -25.08 40.62
C GLN A 1060 -24.92 -25.36 42.01
N VAL A 1061 -25.33 -24.59 43.02
CA VAL A 1061 -24.92 -24.76 44.43
C VAL A 1061 -26.19 -24.78 45.30
N SER A 1062 -27.05 -25.76 45.09
CA SER A 1062 -28.22 -26.03 45.93
C SER A 1062 -27.90 -27.13 46.96
N ALA A 1063 -28.58 -27.12 48.11
CA ALA A 1063 -28.42 -28.17 49.12
C ALA A 1063 -28.80 -29.55 48.56
N GLU A 1064 -29.78 -29.58 47.66
CA GLU A 1064 -30.23 -30.76 46.94
C GLU A 1064 -29.14 -31.30 46.00
N PHE A 1065 -28.35 -30.41 45.37
CA PHE A 1065 -27.22 -30.76 44.50
C PHE A 1065 -26.02 -31.30 45.31
N GLU A 1066 -25.73 -30.72 46.47
CA GLU A 1066 -24.75 -31.27 47.40
C GLU A 1066 -25.18 -32.66 47.93
N GLN A 1067 -26.46 -32.83 48.25
CA GLN A 1067 -27.01 -34.13 48.64
C GLN A 1067 -26.88 -35.15 47.50
N TYR A 1068 -27.13 -34.74 46.26
CA TYR A 1068 -26.94 -35.59 45.07
C TYR A 1068 -25.49 -36.09 44.96
N ARG A 1069 -24.50 -35.22 45.18
CA ARG A 1069 -23.07 -35.56 45.14
C ARG A 1069 -22.72 -36.71 46.10
N TRP A 1070 -23.24 -36.70 47.32
CA TRP A 1070 -22.95 -37.75 48.31
C TRP A 1070 -23.78 -39.02 48.09
N MET A 1071 -24.98 -38.90 47.51
CA MET A 1071 -25.76 -40.05 47.05
C MET A 1071 -25.05 -40.87 45.97
N LEU A 1072 -24.22 -40.24 45.12
CA LEU A 1072 -23.42 -40.94 44.11
C LEU A 1072 -22.40 -41.89 44.75
N GLU A 1073 -21.79 -41.52 45.88
CA GLU A 1073 -20.82 -42.37 46.58
C GLU A 1073 -21.50 -43.57 47.23
N GLU A 1074 -22.67 -43.37 47.82
CA GLU A 1074 -23.48 -44.47 48.36
C GLU A 1074 -23.97 -45.40 47.23
N PHE A 1075 -24.28 -44.87 46.04
CA PHE A 1075 -24.60 -45.69 44.88
C PHE A 1075 -23.39 -46.51 44.42
N ARG A 1076 -22.18 -45.91 44.40
CA ARG A 1076 -20.93 -46.62 44.12
C ARG A 1076 -20.66 -47.74 45.14
N ILE A 1077 -20.94 -47.53 46.44
CA ILE A 1077 -20.89 -48.61 47.44
C ILE A 1077 -21.84 -49.76 47.04
N SER A 1078 -23.10 -49.44 46.71
CA SER A 1078 -24.11 -50.46 46.40
C SER A 1078 -23.75 -51.33 45.18
N LEU A 1079 -23.05 -50.75 44.21
CA LEU A 1079 -22.60 -51.45 43.01
C LEU A 1079 -21.32 -52.26 43.29
N PHE A 1080 -20.26 -51.59 43.78
CA PHE A 1080 -18.91 -52.15 43.76
C PHE A 1080 -18.51 -52.87 45.08
N ALA A 1081 -19.16 -52.55 46.19
CA ALA A 1081 -18.82 -53.04 47.52
C ALA A 1081 -20.05 -53.49 48.32
N GLN A 1082 -20.81 -54.44 47.78
CA GLN A 1082 -22.07 -54.97 48.35
C GLN A 1082 -21.97 -55.49 49.80
N GLY A 1083 -20.77 -55.78 50.32
CA GLY A 1083 -20.55 -56.15 51.72
C GLY A 1083 -20.55 -54.95 52.69
N ILE A 1084 -20.52 -53.72 52.18
CA ILE A 1084 -20.59 -52.49 52.95
C ILE A 1084 -22.03 -51.97 52.89
N LYS A 1085 -22.65 -51.78 54.06
CA LYS A 1085 -24.03 -51.28 54.18
C LYS A 1085 -24.09 -49.80 53.80
N THR A 1086 -25.00 -49.42 52.90
CA THR A 1086 -25.26 -48.02 52.53
C THR A 1086 -26.01 -47.25 53.62
N THR A 1087 -25.83 -45.93 53.70
CA THR A 1087 -26.50 -45.07 54.71
C THR A 1087 -28.00 -44.94 54.47
N GLN A 1088 -28.43 -45.02 53.21
CA GLN A 1088 -29.82 -45.02 52.78
C GLN A 1088 -30.01 -46.00 51.62
N PRO A 1089 -31.24 -46.47 51.33
CA PRO A 1089 -31.46 -47.27 50.14
C PRO A 1089 -31.27 -46.40 48.90
N ILE A 1090 -30.41 -46.84 47.99
CA ILE A 1090 -29.95 -46.05 46.83
C ILE A 1090 -30.14 -46.83 45.53
N SER A 1091 -30.47 -46.13 44.44
CA SER A 1091 -30.63 -46.70 43.09
C SER A 1091 -30.58 -45.57 42.06
N ALA A 1092 -30.33 -45.90 40.79
CA ALA A 1092 -30.37 -44.92 39.68
C ALA A 1092 -31.68 -44.11 39.64
N LYS A 1093 -32.83 -44.74 39.91
CA LYS A 1093 -34.14 -44.05 39.96
C LYS A 1093 -34.24 -43.01 41.09
N ARG A 1094 -33.59 -43.29 42.24
CA ARG A 1094 -33.56 -42.35 43.37
C ARG A 1094 -32.60 -41.19 43.12
N LEU A 1095 -31.48 -41.44 42.44
CA LEU A 1095 -30.60 -40.38 41.94
C LEU A 1095 -31.37 -39.47 40.98
N GLU A 1096 -32.10 -40.02 40.01
CA GLU A 1096 -32.88 -39.20 39.06
C GLU A 1096 -33.94 -38.34 39.76
N LYS A 1097 -34.60 -38.87 40.79
CA LYS A 1097 -35.56 -38.10 41.59
C LYS A 1097 -34.89 -36.95 42.36
N GLN A 1098 -33.73 -37.20 42.98
CA GLN A 1098 -32.98 -36.16 43.67
C GLN A 1098 -32.50 -35.08 42.67
N TRP A 1099 -32.06 -35.49 41.48
CA TRP A 1099 -31.64 -34.57 40.43
C TRP A 1099 -32.77 -33.62 39.98
N GLN A 1100 -34.02 -34.08 39.95
CA GLN A 1100 -35.17 -33.21 39.66
C GLN A 1100 -35.44 -32.15 40.73
N GLN A 1101 -34.85 -32.30 41.91
CA GLN A 1101 -34.95 -31.35 43.02
C GLN A 1101 -33.75 -30.39 43.07
N CYS A 1102 -32.66 -30.70 42.35
CA CYS A 1102 -31.47 -29.86 42.23
C CYS A 1102 -31.71 -28.71 41.26
#